data_AF-A0A6P1E237-F1
#
_entry.id   AF-A0A6P1E237-F1
#
_cell.length_a   1.000
_cell.length_b   1.000
_cell.length_c   1.000
_cell.angle_alpha   90.00
_cell.angle_beta   90.00
_cell.angle_gamma   90.00
#
_symmetry.space_group_name_H-M   'P 1'
#
loop_
_entity.id
_entity.type
_entity.pdbx_description
1 polymer ?
#
loop_
_entity_poly.entity_id
_entity_poly.type
_entity_poly.pdbx_seq_one_letter_code
_entity_poly.pdbx_strand_id
1 'polypeptide(L)'
;MLSVHKSNYFKKQSIFLILVFVVFLLGIGAGIGFSQDVFLPNKVMAATNTESIDDWMPDKSLQQLVLWQLQQDDVMVNGSLISSADQITKEMLESDQFTVLYSGDPNVQLNNKAFFEDMLNIQSLNGLQYAKNLKEINISPYMGAAIQWGVNPFQKGKLNDISALKNLDSLVSISIDMESVHDISALAGKKLDSDPTRAVSSFAYNNITDISPLKSSKDTLQDSLEVNHQAYVLPTIILNSNLKSYQMASFVTNIDGQNIPVTPYYASSSQTQYYRSYKSTANGGTATTAVPSITWTDLASGAGTTSTGQKGGFMTFIWDQPIFPGGGDFAYDGGVIQPYLLDDSVGDVNAQFVDAKTNQQLAPQQTISGKLGDSYNLSTNSNVQNEITALKSKYGYTSYTVSGSQTGTYQADSVPTVTYKFGNTPVVKKGSVTINFEDQNNHVIKDPVTKSGDAGSKFTLPDGLPASTISKDGKTYDLVGLKTGEKVPATYSDQNQSITYVYKAATGPTPGGGGSSSSTSSSSQASTSSAAGGSGSNSSSSVVASSSGSAGSSSQGSPVVLPDYAAKKNAVVYSLKPIYLYRHANFGKKERLAYYIKKPRVYRPMFVVTGYARSGNGQLRYEVKDVNHLSRTANKRGYITARWSYVRPVYYSKKRTRVTVINPRGIYVYSRKNLTQRGQLYRQGTILKVNGLVTHNLTTRFKLTNGKYVTANRKLVMIGKQHYARYVKTRRVISTYRNVDLTKRLKRISKGHIFRILNFDYSSQHQMTKHGLLRYRIDGGYVTANPKYVITVK
;
A
#
# COMPACT_ATOMS: atom_id res chain seq x y z
N MET A 1 51.84 -6.38 -31.58
CA MET A 1 51.45 -7.44 -32.55
C MET A 1 49.95 -7.34 -32.78
N LEU A 2 49.55 -6.95 -33.98
CA LEU A 2 48.16 -6.83 -34.42
C LEU A 2 47.56 -8.23 -34.65
N SER A 3 46.34 -8.46 -34.19
CA SER A 3 45.37 -9.24 -34.95
C SER A 3 43.96 -8.74 -34.68
N VAL A 4 43.28 -8.47 -35.78
CA VAL A 4 41.98 -7.82 -35.92
C VAL A 4 40.95 -8.92 -36.21
N HIS A 5 39.80 -8.90 -35.56
CA HIS A 5 38.58 -9.48 -36.13
C HIS A 5 37.45 -8.46 -36.05
N LYS A 6 37.03 -8.02 -37.24
CA LYS A 6 36.00 -7.02 -37.49
C LYS A 6 34.61 -7.65 -37.50
N SER A 7 33.69 -6.86 -36.97
CA SER A 7 32.23 -6.92 -37.10
C SER A 7 31.74 -7.19 -38.52
N ASN A 8 30.68 -8.00 -38.63
CA ASN A 8 29.78 -8.07 -39.79
C ASN A 8 28.32 -8.03 -39.31
N TYR A 9 27.81 -6.84 -39.09
CA TYR A 9 26.38 -6.54 -39.02
C TYR A 9 26.14 -5.39 -39.99
N PHE A 10 25.60 -5.68 -41.18
CA PHE A 10 24.87 -4.79 -42.12
C PHE A 10 24.98 -5.37 -43.54
N LYS A 11 23.88 -5.95 -44.03
CA LYS A 11 23.38 -5.82 -45.41
C LYS A 11 22.23 -6.81 -45.62
N LYS A 12 21.01 -6.29 -45.73
CA LYS A 12 20.01 -6.70 -46.73
C LYS A 12 18.77 -5.82 -46.60
N GLN A 13 18.76 -4.75 -47.38
CA GLN A 13 17.54 -4.25 -47.99
C GLN A 13 17.72 -4.29 -49.51
N SER A 14 16.58 -4.45 -50.18
CA SER A 14 16.33 -4.31 -51.62
C SER A 14 16.69 -5.53 -52.48
N ILE A 15 15.65 -6.20 -52.99
CA ILE A 15 15.40 -6.40 -54.42
C ILE A 15 13.89 -6.67 -54.60
N PHE A 16 13.27 -5.80 -55.39
CA PHE A 16 11.91 -5.89 -55.92
C PHE A 16 12.09 -5.76 -57.45
N LEU A 17 11.59 -6.70 -58.26
CA LEU A 17 11.14 -6.55 -59.66
C LEU A 17 10.77 -7.96 -60.22
N ILE A 18 9.51 -8.24 -60.60
CA ILE A 18 8.91 -8.14 -61.96
C ILE A 18 9.30 -9.35 -62.87
N LEU A 19 8.43 -10.17 -63.53
CA LEU A 19 7.41 -9.89 -64.58
C LEU A 19 6.68 -11.20 -65.06
N VAL A 20 5.43 -11.08 -65.58
CA VAL A 20 4.75 -11.82 -66.72
C VAL A 20 4.21 -13.27 -66.58
N PHE A 21 3.04 -13.73 -67.14
CA PHE A 21 1.86 -13.22 -67.89
C PHE A 21 0.67 -14.23 -67.84
N VAL A 22 -0.58 -13.70 -67.93
CA VAL A 22 -1.82 -14.02 -68.74
C VAL A 22 -1.82 -15.32 -69.59
N VAL A 23 -2.87 -16.18 -69.77
CA VAL A 23 -4.26 -16.09 -70.33
C VAL A 23 -4.96 -17.48 -70.06
N PHE A 24 -6.27 -17.69 -69.79
CA PHE A 24 -7.43 -17.77 -70.71
C PHE A 24 -8.75 -18.15 -69.97
N LEU A 25 -9.89 -17.75 -70.55
CA LEU A 25 -11.28 -17.93 -70.10
C LEU A 25 -12.02 -18.98 -70.95
N LEU A 26 -13.20 -19.45 -70.47
CA LEU A 26 -14.18 -20.41 -71.06
C LEU A 26 -13.84 -21.89 -70.81
N GLY A 27 -14.69 -22.80 -70.35
CA GLY A 27 -16.12 -22.83 -70.01
C GLY A 27 -16.59 -24.31 -70.09
N ILE A 28 -17.64 -24.67 -69.36
CA ILE A 28 -18.42 -25.93 -69.40
C ILE A 28 -18.02 -27.07 -68.43
N GLY A 29 -18.75 -27.12 -67.31
CA GLY A 29 -19.66 -28.22 -66.93
C GLY A 29 -19.11 -29.63 -66.66
N ALA A 30 -19.09 -30.02 -65.38
CA ALA A 30 -19.76 -31.21 -64.83
C ALA A 30 -19.43 -31.34 -63.34
N GLY A 31 -20.46 -31.49 -62.50
CA GLY A 31 -20.33 -31.46 -61.06
C GLY A 31 -19.73 -32.73 -60.46
N ILE A 32 -18.88 -32.54 -59.44
CA ILE A 32 -18.70 -33.46 -58.32
C ILE A 32 -18.56 -32.58 -57.08
N GLY A 33 -19.41 -32.83 -56.08
CA GLY A 33 -19.49 -32.02 -54.87
C GLY A 33 -18.24 -32.12 -54.00
N PHE A 34 -17.76 -30.97 -53.53
CA PHE A 34 -17.00 -30.84 -52.30
C PHE A 34 -17.58 -29.69 -51.49
N SER A 35 -17.93 -30.00 -50.24
CA SER A 35 -18.43 -29.06 -49.25
C SER A 35 -17.28 -28.16 -48.78
N GLN A 36 -17.62 -26.87 -48.61
CA GLN A 36 -16.97 -25.80 -47.83
C GLN A 36 -15.53 -26.00 -47.32
N ASP A 37 -14.64 -25.06 -47.68
CA ASP A 37 -14.03 -24.15 -46.69
C ASP A 37 -13.39 -22.96 -47.42
N VAL A 38 -14.14 -21.86 -47.50
CA VAL A 38 -13.59 -20.55 -47.90
C VAL A 38 -12.96 -19.92 -46.66
N PHE A 39 -11.65 -19.73 -46.71
CA PHE A 39 -10.89 -18.92 -45.75
C PHE A 39 -11.52 -17.52 -45.60
N LEU A 40 -12.14 -17.27 -44.45
CA LEU A 40 -12.34 -15.93 -43.91
C LEU A 40 -11.91 -15.95 -42.45
N PRO A 41 -11.00 -15.04 -42.04
CA PRO A 41 -11.21 -14.41 -40.75
C PRO A 41 -10.87 -12.92 -40.85
N ASN A 42 -11.89 -12.09 -41.00
CA ASN A 42 -11.88 -10.76 -40.40
C ASN A 42 -13.27 -10.49 -39.84
N LYS A 43 -13.45 -10.91 -38.58
CA LYS A 43 -14.72 -10.86 -37.88
C LYS A 43 -14.96 -9.43 -37.42
N VAL A 44 -15.92 -8.75 -38.05
CA VAL A 44 -16.42 -7.45 -37.62
C VAL A 44 -17.02 -7.59 -36.22
N MET A 45 -16.31 -7.14 -35.19
CA MET A 45 -16.83 -7.09 -33.83
C MET A 45 -17.64 -5.79 -33.63
N ALA A 46 -18.94 -5.91 -33.45
CA ALA A 46 -19.83 -4.78 -33.16
C ALA A 46 -19.55 -4.25 -31.74
N ALA A 47 -18.86 -3.11 -31.65
CA ALA A 47 -18.52 -2.47 -30.38
C ALA A 47 -19.78 -1.90 -29.70
N THR A 48 -20.37 -2.67 -28.78
CA THR A 48 -21.41 -2.18 -27.87
C THR A 48 -20.91 -2.15 -26.42
N ASN A 49 -19.69 -1.63 -26.20
CA ASN A 49 -19.16 -1.55 -24.84
C ASN A 49 -19.67 -0.32 -24.07
N THR A 50 -20.32 -0.60 -22.94
CA THR A 50 -20.83 0.42 -21.99
C THR A 50 -19.87 0.64 -20.80
N GLU A 51 -18.82 -0.17 -20.69
CA GLU A 51 -17.74 -0.08 -19.70
C GLU A 51 -16.56 0.70 -20.31
N SER A 52 -16.02 1.68 -19.59
CA SER A 52 -14.86 2.44 -20.06
C SER A 52 -13.59 1.61 -19.86
N ILE A 53 -12.65 1.68 -20.81
CA ILE A 53 -11.34 1.05 -20.68
C ILE A 53 -10.63 1.45 -19.37
N ASP A 54 -10.83 2.68 -18.90
CA ASP A 54 -10.24 3.19 -17.67
C ASP A 54 -10.74 2.48 -16.40
N ASP A 55 -11.88 1.80 -16.47
CA ASP A 55 -12.43 1.06 -15.34
C ASP A 55 -11.72 -0.29 -15.14
N TRP A 56 -11.10 -0.87 -16.18
CA TRP A 56 -10.53 -2.23 -16.15
C TRP A 56 -9.07 -2.33 -16.62
N MET A 57 -8.59 -1.37 -17.41
CA MET A 57 -7.18 -1.15 -17.77
C MET A 57 -6.84 0.34 -17.53
N PRO A 58 -6.61 0.78 -16.29
CA PRO A 58 -6.53 2.21 -15.95
C PRO A 58 -5.23 2.91 -16.42
N ASP A 59 -4.19 2.15 -16.77
CA ASP A 59 -2.90 2.70 -17.15
C ASP A 59 -2.92 3.17 -18.62
N LYS A 60 -2.74 4.49 -18.82
CA LYS A 60 -2.87 5.09 -20.16
C LYS A 60 -1.74 4.74 -21.10
N SER A 61 -0.53 4.53 -20.57
CA SER A 61 0.62 4.15 -21.38
C SER A 61 0.52 2.68 -21.78
N LEU A 62 0.00 1.82 -20.89
CA LEU A 62 -0.36 0.45 -21.26
C LEU A 62 -1.44 0.42 -22.34
N GLN A 63 -2.48 1.26 -22.23
CA GLN A 63 -3.51 1.36 -23.27
C GLN A 63 -2.91 1.73 -24.64
N GLN A 64 -1.90 2.59 -24.69
CA GLN A 64 -1.24 2.94 -25.97
C GLN A 64 -0.44 1.77 -26.53
N LEU A 65 0.26 1.01 -25.68
CA LEU A 65 0.97 -0.18 -26.13
C LEU A 65 0.02 -1.26 -26.68
N VAL A 66 -1.08 -1.51 -25.97
CA VAL A 66 -2.10 -2.47 -26.40
C VAL A 66 -2.77 -1.99 -27.69
N LEU A 67 -3.06 -0.68 -27.82
CA LEU A 67 -3.57 -0.12 -29.07
C LEU A 67 -2.60 -0.38 -30.22
N TRP A 68 -1.32 -0.07 -30.02
CA TRP A 68 -0.28 -0.25 -31.02
C TRP A 68 -0.16 -1.72 -31.45
N GLN A 69 -0.20 -2.66 -30.49
CA GLN A 69 -0.16 -4.09 -30.80
C GLN A 69 -1.40 -4.53 -31.60
N LEU A 70 -2.60 -4.12 -31.18
CA LEU A 70 -3.82 -4.45 -31.93
C LEU A 70 -3.83 -3.84 -33.35
N GLN A 71 -3.09 -2.76 -33.58
CA GLN A 71 -2.86 -2.23 -34.93
C GLN A 71 -1.89 -3.09 -35.73
N GLN A 72 -0.86 -3.67 -35.10
CA GLN A 72 0.02 -4.65 -35.76
C GLN A 72 -0.73 -5.94 -36.08
N ASP A 73 -1.70 -6.32 -35.26
CA ASP A 73 -2.55 -7.49 -35.45
C ASP A 73 -3.71 -7.22 -36.44
N ASP A 74 -3.70 -6.09 -37.17
CA ASP A 74 -4.71 -5.67 -38.16
C ASP A 74 -6.17 -5.69 -37.63
N VAL A 75 -6.38 -5.40 -36.33
CA VAL A 75 -7.70 -5.49 -35.70
C VAL A 75 -8.64 -4.39 -36.22
N MET A 76 -9.78 -4.82 -36.78
CA MET A 76 -10.78 -3.94 -37.37
C MET A 76 -11.96 -3.66 -36.42
N VAL A 77 -12.33 -2.38 -36.29
CA VAL A 77 -13.50 -1.90 -35.53
C VAL A 77 -14.44 -1.15 -36.48
N ASN A 78 -15.66 -1.66 -36.66
CA ASN A 78 -16.66 -1.09 -37.59
C ASN A 78 -16.13 -0.91 -39.03
N GLY A 79 -15.31 -1.84 -39.52
CA GLY A 79 -14.78 -1.82 -40.89
C GLY A 79 -13.59 -0.89 -41.11
N SER A 80 -12.96 -0.38 -40.05
CA SER A 80 -11.70 0.38 -40.13
C SER A 80 -10.70 -0.12 -39.09
N LEU A 81 -9.41 0.04 -39.36
CA LEU A 81 -8.36 -0.32 -38.41
C LEU A 81 -8.58 0.40 -37.07
N ILE A 82 -8.35 -0.29 -35.97
CA ILE A 82 -8.44 0.29 -34.63
C ILE A 82 -7.53 1.54 -34.54
N SER A 83 -8.07 2.64 -34.04
CA SER A 83 -7.42 3.96 -34.11
C SER A 83 -7.36 4.67 -32.75
N SER A 84 -8.03 4.14 -31.73
CA SER A 84 -8.07 4.74 -30.41
C SER A 84 -8.17 3.70 -29.31
N ALA A 85 -7.49 3.96 -28.19
CA ALA A 85 -7.56 3.13 -26.99
C ALA A 85 -8.99 2.94 -26.46
N ASP A 86 -9.88 3.92 -26.64
CA ASP A 86 -11.29 3.82 -26.24
C ASP A 86 -12.07 2.71 -26.97
N GLN A 87 -11.52 2.20 -28.09
CA GLN A 87 -12.09 1.09 -28.86
C GLN A 87 -11.64 -0.28 -28.36
N ILE A 88 -10.61 -0.36 -27.52
CA ILE A 88 -10.10 -1.62 -27.00
C ILE A 88 -11.14 -2.26 -26.07
N THR A 89 -11.31 -3.57 -26.22
CA THR A 89 -12.29 -4.36 -25.48
C THR A 89 -11.59 -5.53 -24.79
N LYS A 90 -12.22 -6.13 -23.78
CA LYS A 90 -11.66 -7.34 -23.14
C LYS A 90 -11.65 -8.50 -24.11
N GLU A 91 -12.67 -8.58 -24.95
CA GLU A 91 -12.85 -9.59 -25.99
C GLU A 91 -11.69 -9.55 -27.02
N MET A 92 -11.14 -8.37 -27.32
CA MET A 92 -9.93 -8.26 -28.16
C MET A 92 -8.71 -8.89 -27.50
N LEU A 93 -8.53 -8.72 -26.19
CA LEU A 93 -7.42 -9.32 -25.44
C LEU A 93 -7.64 -10.82 -25.20
N GLU A 94 -8.89 -11.25 -25.00
CA GLU A 94 -9.28 -12.66 -24.83
C GLU A 94 -9.19 -13.46 -26.14
N SER A 95 -9.01 -12.79 -27.28
CA SER A 95 -8.86 -13.40 -28.60
C SER A 95 -7.65 -14.35 -28.67
N ASP A 96 -7.77 -15.43 -29.43
CA ASP A 96 -6.66 -16.35 -29.73
C ASP A 96 -5.57 -15.71 -30.61
N GLN A 97 -5.84 -14.54 -31.19
CA GLN A 97 -4.86 -13.78 -31.98
C GLN A 97 -3.96 -12.89 -31.12
N PHE A 98 -4.42 -12.44 -29.94
CA PHE A 98 -3.64 -11.57 -29.06
C PHE A 98 -2.64 -12.38 -28.25
N THR A 99 -1.55 -12.77 -28.91
CA THR A 99 -0.54 -13.70 -28.39
C THR A 99 0.77 -13.02 -28.02
N VAL A 100 0.98 -11.78 -28.44
CA VAL A 100 2.19 -11.01 -28.21
C VAL A 100 1.82 -9.61 -27.75
N LEU A 101 2.60 -9.03 -26.84
CA LEU A 101 2.56 -7.61 -26.51
C LEU A 101 4.00 -7.09 -26.52
N TYR A 102 4.42 -6.49 -27.63
CA TYR A 102 5.85 -6.32 -27.92
C TYR A 102 6.22 -4.87 -28.23
N SER A 103 6.88 -4.18 -27.31
CA SER A 103 7.51 -2.87 -27.54
C SER A 103 8.95 -2.98 -28.08
N GLY A 104 9.42 -4.20 -28.34
CA GLY A 104 10.83 -4.53 -28.51
C GLY A 104 11.44 -4.11 -29.85
N ASP A 105 10.67 -3.60 -30.81
CA ASP A 105 11.25 -2.98 -32.02
C ASP A 105 11.93 -1.65 -31.63
N PRO A 106 13.28 -1.60 -31.62
CA PRO A 106 13.98 -0.40 -31.19
C PRO A 106 13.65 0.79 -32.09
N ASN A 107 13.31 0.56 -33.36
CA ASN A 107 12.99 1.61 -34.32
C ASN A 107 11.71 2.37 -33.94
N VAL A 108 10.74 1.71 -33.31
CA VAL A 108 9.50 2.38 -32.88
C VAL A 108 9.83 3.40 -31.79
N GLN A 109 10.62 3.01 -30.79
CA GLN A 109 11.02 3.89 -29.69
C GLN A 109 11.98 5.00 -30.17
N LEU A 110 12.88 4.69 -31.11
CA LEU A 110 13.79 5.67 -31.72
C LEU A 110 13.05 6.71 -32.59
N ASN A 111 12.00 6.32 -33.32
CA ASN A 111 11.30 7.24 -34.22
C ASN A 111 10.08 7.91 -33.57
N ASN A 112 9.61 7.42 -32.42
CA ASN A 112 8.44 7.94 -31.72
C ASN A 112 8.73 8.19 -30.24
N LYS A 113 9.08 9.44 -29.91
CA LYS A 113 9.34 9.87 -28.53
C LYS A 113 8.16 9.60 -27.60
N ALA A 114 6.92 9.79 -28.04
CA ALA A 114 5.74 9.58 -27.20
C ALA A 114 5.58 8.10 -26.82
N PHE A 115 5.84 7.19 -27.77
CA PHE A 115 5.83 5.75 -27.49
C PHE A 115 6.94 5.33 -26.53
N PHE A 116 8.15 5.88 -26.70
CA PHE A 116 9.25 5.69 -25.72
C PHE A 116 8.87 6.22 -24.32
N GLU A 117 8.28 7.42 -24.25
CA GLU A 117 7.78 7.98 -23.00
C GLU A 117 6.67 7.11 -22.38
N ASP A 118 5.81 6.48 -23.18
CA ASP A 118 4.82 5.53 -22.70
C ASP A 118 5.49 4.33 -22.03
N MET A 119 6.55 3.74 -22.62
CA MET A 119 7.28 2.62 -22.01
C MET A 119 7.82 3.01 -20.62
N LEU A 120 8.43 4.19 -20.50
CA LEU A 120 8.89 4.70 -19.21
C LEU A 120 7.76 4.96 -18.19
N ASN A 121 6.52 5.16 -18.65
CA ASN A 121 5.41 5.64 -17.82
C ASN A 121 4.41 4.56 -17.41
N ILE A 122 4.47 3.36 -18.00
CA ILE A 122 3.68 2.20 -17.57
C ILE A 122 3.96 1.95 -16.09
N GLN A 123 2.90 1.96 -15.28
CA GLN A 123 2.95 1.74 -13.83
C GLN A 123 2.21 0.48 -13.42
N SER A 124 1.23 0.04 -14.21
CA SER A 124 0.38 -1.08 -13.87
C SER A 124 0.00 -1.90 -15.10
N LEU A 125 0.14 -3.23 -14.99
CA LEU A 125 -0.33 -4.19 -15.99
C LEU A 125 -1.81 -4.58 -15.82
N ASN A 126 -2.55 -3.89 -14.94
CA ASN A 126 -3.98 -4.13 -14.76
C ASN A 126 -4.71 -3.98 -16.10
N GLY A 127 -5.44 -5.02 -16.49
CA GLY A 127 -6.05 -5.19 -17.80
C GLY A 127 -5.50 -6.42 -18.53
N LEU A 128 -4.20 -6.70 -18.39
CA LEU A 128 -3.60 -7.86 -19.06
C LEU A 128 -4.05 -9.21 -18.50
N GLN A 129 -4.67 -9.26 -17.30
CA GLN A 129 -5.23 -10.52 -16.79
C GLN A 129 -6.31 -11.15 -17.68
N TYR A 130 -6.87 -10.38 -18.62
CA TYR A 130 -7.84 -10.85 -19.64
C TYR A 130 -7.15 -11.51 -20.84
N ALA A 131 -5.87 -11.23 -21.10
CA ALA A 131 -5.13 -11.74 -22.25
C ALA A 131 -4.66 -13.19 -22.06
N LYS A 132 -5.61 -14.14 -21.97
CA LYS A 132 -5.35 -15.54 -21.61
C LYS A 132 -4.44 -16.28 -22.57
N ASN A 133 -4.42 -15.86 -23.82
CA ASN A 133 -3.60 -16.44 -24.89
C ASN A 133 -2.26 -15.73 -25.09
N LEU A 134 -1.94 -14.74 -24.25
CA LEU A 134 -0.66 -14.02 -24.31
C LEU A 134 0.49 -14.99 -24.02
N LYS A 135 1.42 -15.09 -24.98
CA LYS A 135 2.62 -15.93 -24.95
C LYS A 135 3.87 -15.14 -24.69
N GLU A 136 3.96 -13.95 -25.27
CA GLU A 136 5.16 -13.11 -25.20
C GLU A 136 4.81 -11.70 -24.75
N ILE A 137 5.60 -11.18 -23.83
CA ILE A 137 5.51 -9.78 -23.42
C ILE A 137 6.91 -9.16 -23.38
N ASN A 138 7.09 -8.07 -24.13
CA ASN A 138 8.25 -7.20 -24.03
C ASN A 138 7.73 -5.78 -23.85
N ILE A 139 8.05 -5.17 -22.71
CA ILE A 139 7.65 -3.78 -22.40
C ILE A 139 8.85 -2.91 -21.99
N SER A 140 10.05 -3.35 -22.35
CA SER A 140 11.31 -2.74 -21.94
C SER A 140 11.53 -1.39 -22.64
N PRO A 141 11.83 -0.31 -21.88
CA PRO A 141 12.31 0.94 -22.46
C PRO A 141 13.66 0.73 -23.15
N TYR A 142 13.81 1.22 -24.37
CA TYR A 142 15.04 1.05 -25.14
C TYR A 142 16.08 2.11 -24.78
N MET A 143 17.24 1.68 -24.30
CA MET A 143 18.36 2.57 -23.92
C MET A 143 18.80 3.50 -25.06
N GLY A 144 18.83 3.01 -26.32
CA GLY A 144 19.20 3.84 -27.47
C GLY A 144 18.23 5.00 -27.70
N ALA A 145 16.93 4.79 -27.46
CA ALA A 145 15.92 5.84 -27.52
C ALA A 145 16.10 6.85 -26.39
N ALA A 146 16.46 6.41 -25.18
CA ALA A 146 16.76 7.31 -24.07
C ALA A 146 17.89 8.29 -24.44
N ILE A 147 18.99 7.79 -25.02
CA ILE A 147 20.11 8.61 -25.49
C ILE A 147 19.66 9.59 -26.56
N GLN A 148 18.96 9.12 -27.59
CA GLN A 148 18.49 9.96 -28.70
C GLN A 148 17.59 11.10 -28.22
N TRP A 149 16.72 10.83 -27.25
CA TRP A 149 15.76 11.80 -26.73
C TRP A 149 16.29 12.66 -25.58
N GLY A 150 17.58 12.55 -25.22
CA GLY A 150 18.22 13.33 -24.16
C GLY A 150 17.77 12.96 -22.75
N VAL A 151 17.31 11.73 -22.56
CA VAL A 151 16.96 11.14 -21.26
C VAL A 151 18.16 10.38 -20.71
N ASN A 152 18.26 10.24 -19.39
CA ASN A 152 19.31 9.41 -18.78
C ASN A 152 19.21 7.98 -19.38
N PRO A 153 20.29 7.43 -19.97
CA PRO A 153 20.28 6.12 -20.62
C PRO A 153 19.90 4.98 -19.67
N PHE A 154 20.05 5.18 -18.37
CA PHE A 154 19.71 4.21 -17.32
C PHE A 154 18.41 4.58 -16.59
N GLN A 155 17.60 5.50 -17.12
CA GLN A 155 16.31 5.84 -16.55
C GLN A 155 15.40 4.61 -16.52
N LYS A 156 15.03 4.15 -15.32
CA LYS A 156 14.05 3.07 -15.17
C LYS A 156 12.66 3.52 -15.58
N GLY A 157 11.91 2.60 -16.19
CA GLY A 157 10.47 2.66 -16.26
C GLY A 157 9.83 2.53 -14.88
N LYS A 158 8.54 2.86 -14.80
CA LYS A 158 7.79 2.97 -13.55
C LYS A 158 7.10 1.68 -13.14
N LEU A 159 7.20 0.61 -13.91
CA LEU A 159 6.51 -0.63 -13.62
C LEU A 159 7.16 -1.27 -12.40
N ASN A 160 6.33 -1.62 -11.41
CA ASN A 160 6.78 -2.31 -10.20
C ASN A 160 5.90 -3.49 -9.77
N ASP A 161 4.72 -3.62 -10.37
CA ASP A 161 3.72 -4.65 -10.04
C ASP A 161 3.29 -5.40 -11.30
N ILE A 162 3.73 -6.66 -11.39
CA ILE A 162 3.40 -7.59 -12.47
C ILE A 162 2.35 -8.63 -12.07
N SER A 163 1.61 -8.41 -10.98
CA SER A 163 0.61 -9.37 -10.47
C SER A 163 -0.49 -9.72 -11.47
N ALA A 164 -0.75 -8.86 -12.46
CA ALA A 164 -1.68 -9.14 -13.56
C ALA A 164 -1.28 -10.36 -14.41
N LEU A 165 0.02 -10.70 -14.46
CA LEU A 165 0.55 -11.83 -15.23
C LEU A 165 0.31 -13.19 -14.56
N LYS A 166 -0.09 -13.20 -13.27
CA LYS A 166 -0.15 -14.42 -12.45
C LYS A 166 -0.93 -15.57 -13.10
N ASN A 167 -2.09 -15.27 -13.66
CA ASN A 167 -3.00 -16.27 -14.25
C ASN A 167 -2.98 -16.27 -15.79
N LEU A 168 -1.85 -15.90 -16.40
CA LEU A 168 -1.59 -16.03 -17.83
C LEU A 168 -0.73 -17.26 -18.05
N ASP A 169 -1.35 -18.42 -18.20
CA ASP A 169 -0.67 -19.72 -18.16
C ASP A 169 0.02 -20.06 -19.50
N SER A 170 -0.36 -19.38 -20.57
CA SER A 170 0.28 -19.48 -21.89
C SER A 170 1.56 -18.64 -22.04
N LEU A 171 1.90 -17.84 -21.04
CA LEU A 171 3.05 -16.93 -21.08
C LEU A 171 4.35 -17.72 -20.96
N VAL A 172 5.19 -17.60 -21.99
CA VAL A 172 6.43 -18.35 -22.19
C VAL A 172 7.66 -17.47 -22.38
N SER A 173 7.48 -16.19 -22.76
CA SER A 173 8.59 -15.21 -22.82
C SER A 173 8.21 -13.87 -22.18
N ILE A 174 9.12 -13.31 -21.40
CA ILE A 174 8.94 -12.05 -20.66
C ILE A 174 10.23 -11.24 -20.70
N SER A 175 10.18 -10.03 -21.25
CA SER A 175 11.23 -9.02 -21.14
C SER A 175 10.65 -7.75 -20.50
N ILE A 176 11.19 -7.39 -19.33
CA ILE A 176 10.81 -6.22 -18.53
C ILE A 176 12.07 -5.50 -18.05
N ASP A 177 13.06 -5.40 -18.92
CA ASP A 177 14.35 -4.77 -18.64
C ASP A 177 14.19 -3.30 -18.30
N MET A 178 15.07 -2.80 -17.44
CA MET A 178 15.11 -1.39 -17.07
C MET A 178 13.80 -0.88 -16.48
N GLU A 179 13.05 -1.74 -15.80
CA GLU A 179 11.88 -1.36 -15.02
C GLU A 179 12.22 -1.19 -13.53
N SER A 180 11.19 -0.99 -12.71
CA SER A 180 11.30 -0.89 -11.24
C SER A 180 10.74 -2.12 -10.52
N VAL A 181 10.71 -3.29 -11.16
CA VAL A 181 10.12 -4.52 -10.63
C VAL A 181 11.02 -5.11 -9.55
N HIS A 182 10.42 -5.44 -8.40
CA HIS A 182 11.10 -6.10 -7.28
C HIS A 182 10.53 -7.50 -7.02
N ASP A 183 9.21 -7.63 -7.04
CA ASP A 183 8.50 -8.89 -6.78
C ASP A 183 8.08 -9.56 -8.09
N ILE A 184 8.69 -10.70 -8.39
CA ILE A 184 8.35 -11.54 -9.55
C ILE A 184 7.55 -12.80 -9.17
N SER A 185 6.93 -12.83 -7.99
CA SER A 185 6.12 -13.97 -7.52
C SER A 185 4.94 -14.32 -8.43
N ALA A 186 4.51 -13.39 -9.29
CA ALA A 186 3.51 -13.65 -10.34
C ALA A 186 3.98 -14.71 -11.36
N LEU A 187 5.29 -14.95 -11.47
CA LEU A 187 5.89 -15.90 -12.40
C LEU A 187 6.07 -17.30 -11.79
N ALA A 188 5.82 -17.46 -10.50
CA ALA A 188 5.96 -18.74 -9.81
C ALA A 188 5.12 -19.83 -10.49
N GLY A 189 5.77 -20.95 -10.83
CA GLY A 189 5.15 -22.09 -11.48
C GLY A 189 5.00 -21.99 -13.00
N LYS A 190 5.35 -20.86 -13.60
CA LYS A 190 5.38 -20.71 -15.07
C LYS A 190 6.61 -21.42 -15.65
N LYS A 191 6.46 -21.89 -16.89
CA LYS A 191 7.52 -22.51 -17.66
C LYS A 191 7.87 -21.61 -18.84
N LEU A 192 8.71 -20.62 -18.58
CA LEU A 192 9.28 -19.75 -19.60
C LEU A 192 10.28 -20.54 -20.43
N ASP A 193 10.45 -20.21 -21.71
CA ASP A 193 11.36 -20.93 -22.61
C ASP A 193 12.30 -20.00 -23.38
N SER A 194 13.33 -20.60 -23.97
CA SER A 194 14.39 -19.96 -24.73
C SER A 194 14.29 -20.24 -26.23
N ASP A 195 13.06 -20.39 -26.75
CA ASP A 195 12.83 -20.63 -28.17
C ASP A 195 13.61 -19.56 -28.99
N PRO A 196 14.58 -19.96 -29.83
CA PRO A 196 15.47 -19.02 -30.53
C PRO A 196 14.72 -18.12 -31.52
N THR A 197 13.45 -18.42 -31.80
CA THR A 197 12.57 -17.58 -32.63
C THR A 197 11.85 -16.49 -31.83
N ARG A 198 11.97 -16.48 -30.50
CA ARG A 198 11.30 -15.54 -29.59
C ARG A 198 12.28 -14.59 -28.94
N ALA A 199 11.73 -13.53 -28.34
CA ALA A 199 12.51 -12.64 -27.50
C ALA A 199 13.06 -13.41 -26.27
N VAL A 200 14.32 -13.15 -25.95
CA VAL A 200 14.99 -13.68 -24.77
C VAL A 200 14.27 -13.18 -23.51
N SER A 201 14.01 -14.08 -22.55
CA SER A 201 13.42 -13.69 -21.27
C SER A 201 14.45 -12.92 -20.43
N SER A 202 14.14 -11.66 -20.14
CA SER A 202 15.09 -10.74 -19.54
C SER A 202 14.46 -9.84 -18.48
N PHE A 203 15.19 -9.70 -17.38
CA PHE A 203 14.82 -8.96 -16.17
C PHE A 203 15.96 -8.06 -15.71
N ALA A 204 16.91 -7.78 -16.60
CA ALA A 204 18.09 -7.00 -16.30
C ALA A 204 17.71 -5.59 -15.84
N TYR A 205 18.56 -4.98 -15.03
CA TYR A 205 18.38 -3.60 -14.58
C TYR A 205 17.06 -3.35 -13.83
N ASN A 206 16.61 -4.28 -12.99
CA ASN A 206 15.43 -4.12 -12.15
C ASN A 206 15.82 -3.92 -10.67
N ASN A 207 14.88 -4.18 -9.76
CA ASN A 207 15.07 -4.14 -8.31
C ASN A 207 14.98 -5.55 -7.69
N ILE A 208 15.17 -6.62 -8.47
CA ILE A 208 14.86 -8.00 -8.05
C ILE A 208 15.95 -8.51 -7.10
N THR A 209 15.53 -9.06 -5.97
CA THR A 209 16.44 -9.73 -5.01
C THR A 209 16.07 -11.18 -4.75
N ASP A 210 15.00 -11.68 -5.36
CA ASP A 210 14.54 -13.06 -5.20
C ASP A 210 14.12 -13.61 -6.55
N ILE A 211 14.98 -14.45 -7.14
CA ILE A 211 14.75 -15.09 -8.43
C ILE A 211 14.17 -16.52 -8.30
N SER A 212 13.88 -16.97 -7.08
CA SER A 212 13.28 -18.29 -6.85
C SER A 212 11.91 -18.53 -7.53
N PRO A 213 11.08 -17.51 -7.84
CA PRO A 213 9.88 -17.73 -8.65
C PRO A 213 10.15 -18.30 -10.05
N LEU A 214 11.38 -18.14 -10.57
CA LEU A 214 11.78 -18.67 -11.88
C LEU A 214 12.23 -20.14 -11.83
N LYS A 215 12.21 -20.79 -10.65
CA LYS A 215 12.70 -22.16 -10.46
C LYS A 215 12.09 -23.18 -11.43
N SER A 216 10.82 -23.03 -11.78
CA SER A 216 10.11 -23.91 -12.72
C SER A 216 10.56 -23.76 -14.18
N SER A 217 11.33 -22.71 -14.50
CA SER A 217 11.92 -22.43 -15.82
C SER A 217 13.44 -22.68 -15.85
N LYS A 218 13.99 -23.30 -14.79
CA LYS A 218 15.44 -23.53 -14.67
C LYS A 218 15.98 -24.42 -15.79
N ASP A 219 15.22 -25.43 -16.21
CA ASP A 219 15.61 -26.37 -17.25
C ASP A 219 15.57 -25.77 -18.66
N THR A 220 14.69 -24.80 -18.88
CA THR A 220 14.41 -24.20 -20.19
C THR A 220 15.16 -22.88 -20.45
N LEU A 221 15.67 -22.19 -19.43
CA LEU A 221 16.30 -20.87 -19.58
C LEU A 221 17.83 -20.85 -19.40
N GLN A 222 18.49 -22.01 -19.35
CA GLN A 222 19.90 -22.14 -18.90
C GLN A 222 20.89 -21.18 -19.59
N ASP A 223 20.72 -20.94 -20.90
CA ASP A 223 21.68 -20.14 -21.69
C ASP A 223 21.13 -18.77 -22.13
N SER A 224 19.99 -18.33 -21.58
CA SER A 224 19.29 -17.14 -22.08
C SER A 224 18.67 -16.26 -21.00
N LEU A 225 18.73 -16.63 -19.72
CA LEU A 225 18.15 -15.80 -18.67
C LEU A 225 19.07 -14.62 -18.32
N GLU A 226 18.59 -13.41 -18.57
CA GLU A 226 19.23 -12.18 -18.14
C GLU A 226 18.56 -11.65 -16.85
N VAL A 227 19.31 -11.62 -15.74
CA VAL A 227 18.87 -11.06 -14.44
C VAL A 227 19.93 -10.18 -13.79
N ASN A 228 20.92 -9.73 -14.56
CA ASN A 228 22.05 -8.91 -14.13
C ASN A 228 21.65 -7.49 -13.73
N HIS A 229 22.54 -6.83 -12.99
CA HIS A 229 22.49 -5.40 -12.67
C HIS A 229 21.27 -4.94 -11.85
N GLN A 230 20.88 -5.74 -10.87
CA GLN A 230 19.80 -5.38 -9.96
C GLN A 230 20.23 -4.27 -8.99
N ALA A 231 19.31 -3.36 -8.65
CA ALA A 231 19.58 -2.31 -7.67
C ALA A 231 18.34 -2.06 -6.81
N TYR A 232 18.41 -2.42 -5.53
CA TYR A 232 17.28 -2.27 -4.61
C TYR A 232 17.61 -1.28 -3.49
N VAL A 233 16.92 -0.15 -3.49
CA VAL A 233 17.08 0.90 -2.47
C VAL A 233 16.04 0.69 -1.38
N LEU A 234 16.50 0.42 -0.16
CA LEU A 234 15.67 0.30 1.02
C LEU A 234 15.23 1.69 1.52
N PRO A 235 14.10 1.78 2.26
CA PRO A 235 13.73 3.01 2.94
C PRO A 235 14.84 3.50 3.86
N THR A 236 15.07 4.81 3.92
CA THR A 236 16.02 5.41 4.84
C THR A 236 15.65 5.09 6.28
N ILE A 237 16.61 4.56 7.04
CA ILE A 237 16.49 4.36 8.49
C ILE A 237 17.16 5.52 9.25
N ILE A 238 16.73 5.76 10.48
CA ILE A 238 17.39 6.70 11.39
C ILE A 238 17.95 5.86 12.52
N LEU A 239 19.25 5.96 12.79
CA LEU A 239 19.95 5.20 13.83
C LEU A 239 20.44 6.15 14.94
N ASN A 240 20.51 5.67 16.17
CA ASN A 240 21.18 6.44 17.23
C ASN A 240 22.64 6.74 16.86
N SER A 241 23.07 7.99 17.02
CA SER A 241 24.45 8.42 16.74
C SER A 241 25.53 7.70 17.58
N ASN A 242 25.17 7.15 18.74
CA ASN A 242 26.06 6.42 19.64
C ASN A 242 26.21 4.94 19.28
N LEU A 243 25.40 4.44 18.34
CA LEU A 243 25.42 3.04 17.94
C LEU A 243 26.80 2.66 17.37
N LYS A 244 27.41 1.62 17.93
CA LYS A 244 28.75 1.16 17.53
C LYS A 244 28.75 0.26 16.31
N SER A 245 27.71 -0.55 16.19
CA SER A 245 27.57 -1.45 15.05
C SER A 245 26.11 -1.68 14.67
N TYR A 246 25.89 -2.03 13.41
CA TYR A 246 24.59 -2.36 12.86
C TYR A 246 24.70 -3.56 11.93
N GLN A 247 23.95 -4.63 12.22
CA GLN A 247 24.02 -5.86 11.44
C GLN A 247 22.94 -5.89 10.34
N MET A 248 23.32 -6.35 9.15
CA MET A 248 22.42 -6.62 8.02
C MET A 248 22.67 -8.02 7.46
N ALA A 249 21.65 -8.87 7.48
CA ALA A 249 21.67 -10.18 6.85
C ALA A 249 21.28 -10.09 5.36
N SER A 250 21.87 -10.97 4.54
CA SER A 250 21.42 -11.15 3.15
C SER A 250 20.04 -11.79 3.14
N PHE A 251 19.13 -11.19 2.37
CA PHE A 251 17.83 -11.74 1.99
C PHE A 251 17.78 -12.04 0.48
N VAL A 252 18.90 -11.86 -0.22
CA VAL A 252 18.99 -12.09 -1.67
C VAL A 252 18.93 -13.58 -1.90
N THR A 253 18.01 -14.02 -2.76
CA THR A 253 17.66 -15.43 -2.94
C THR A 253 17.93 -15.88 -4.38
N ASN A 254 18.66 -16.99 -4.53
CA ASN A 254 18.95 -17.61 -5.83
C ASN A 254 17.74 -18.39 -6.39
N ILE A 255 17.90 -18.95 -7.59
CA ILE A 255 16.83 -19.66 -8.29
C ILE A 255 16.34 -20.91 -7.54
N ASP A 256 17.20 -21.52 -6.71
CA ASP A 256 16.85 -22.71 -5.92
C ASP A 256 16.11 -22.37 -4.62
N GLY A 257 16.00 -21.08 -4.28
CA GLY A 257 15.34 -20.59 -3.07
C GLY A 257 16.27 -20.48 -1.87
N GLN A 258 17.58 -20.35 -2.06
CA GLN A 258 18.56 -20.20 -0.99
C GLN A 258 19.06 -18.77 -0.91
N ASN A 259 19.25 -18.24 0.32
CA ASN A 259 19.94 -16.96 0.47
C ASN A 259 21.41 -17.08 0.02
N ILE A 260 21.89 -16.09 -0.71
CA ILE A 260 23.29 -16.01 -1.15
C ILE A 260 24.10 -15.06 -0.27
N PRO A 261 25.39 -15.34 -0.04
CA PRO A 261 26.27 -14.43 0.68
C PRO A 261 26.55 -13.16 -0.14
N VAL A 262 26.91 -12.08 0.55
CA VAL A 262 27.08 -10.73 -0.02
C VAL A 262 28.38 -10.09 0.47
N THR A 263 28.90 -9.11 -0.27
CA THR A 263 30.09 -8.33 0.11
C THR A 263 29.77 -6.84 0.28
N PRO A 264 30.45 -6.12 1.18
CA PRO A 264 30.37 -4.66 1.25
C PRO A 264 30.84 -4.00 -0.06
N TYR A 265 30.18 -2.91 -0.46
CA TYR A 265 30.54 -2.13 -1.65
C TYR A 265 31.14 -0.77 -1.29
N TYR A 266 32.38 -0.51 -1.71
CA TYR A 266 33.11 0.75 -1.47
C TYR A 266 33.47 1.53 -2.76
N ALA A 267 32.93 1.11 -3.90
CA ALA A 267 33.30 1.53 -5.26
C ALA A 267 34.69 1.04 -5.73
N SER A 268 34.69 0.25 -6.81
CA SER A 268 35.87 -0.14 -7.59
C SER A 268 35.68 0.23 -9.06
N SER A 269 36.75 0.25 -9.85
CA SER A 269 36.75 0.68 -11.26
C SER A 269 35.98 -0.25 -12.22
N SER A 270 35.52 -1.42 -11.78
CA SER A 270 34.94 -2.46 -12.63
C SER A 270 33.44 -2.74 -12.46
N GLN A 271 32.76 -2.15 -11.46
CA GLN A 271 31.37 -2.54 -11.16
C GLN A 271 30.36 -1.39 -11.31
N THR A 272 29.49 -1.61 -12.31
CA THR A 272 28.12 -1.11 -12.55
C THR A 272 27.84 0.37 -12.26
N GLN A 273 27.54 1.13 -13.31
CA GLN A 273 27.17 2.56 -13.27
C GLN A 273 25.97 2.89 -12.37
N TYR A 274 25.19 1.88 -11.98
CA TYR A 274 23.87 2.01 -11.40
C TYR A 274 23.83 2.43 -9.92
N TYR A 275 24.78 1.92 -9.13
CA TYR A 275 24.86 2.22 -7.69
C TYR A 275 26.21 2.83 -7.28
N ARG A 276 26.99 3.34 -8.24
CA ARG A 276 28.27 4.04 -7.98
C ARG A 276 28.13 5.20 -7.01
N SER A 277 27.00 5.91 -7.04
CA SER A 277 26.71 7.02 -6.13
C SER A 277 26.37 6.57 -4.71
N TYR A 278 26.15 5.27 -4.49
CA TYR A 278 25.73 4.68 -3.22
C TYR A 278 26.83 3.79 -2.62
N LYS A 279 28.10 4.23 -2.68
CA LYS A 279 29.18 3.54 -1.97
C LYS A 279 28.93 3.56 -0.47
N SER A 280 29.32 2.47 0.20
CA SER A 280 29.21 2.37 1.65
C SER A 280 30.08 3.43 2.31
N THR A 281 29.49 4.06 3.30
CA THR A 281 30.13 5.05 4.19
C THR A 281 30.49 4.46 5.54
N ALA A 282 29.76 3.40 5.93
CA ALA A 282 30.07 2.58 7.08
C ALA A 282 31.05 1.46 6.68
N ASN A 283 31.82 0.96 7.64
CA ASN A 283 32.77 -0.13 7.45
C ASN A 283 32.08 -1.48 7.68
N GLY A 284 31.91 -2.26 6.62
CA GLY A 284 31.38 -3.64 6.65
C GLY A 284 32.45 -4.73 6.57
N GLY A 285 33.73 -4.40 6.71
CA GLY A 285 34.85 -5.34 6.53
C GLY A 285 35.39 -5.42 5.10
N THR A 286 36.01 -6.54 4.73
CA THR A 286 36.67 -6.75 3.43
C THR A 286 35.66 -6.95 2.29
N ALA A 287 35.89 -6.31 1.14
CA ALA A 287 35.02 -6.40 -0.04
C ALA A 287 35.22 -7.69 -0.87
N THR A 288 36.14 -8.57 -0.46
CA THR A 288 36.55 -9.76 -1.23
C THR A 288 35.97 -11.07 -0.71
N THR A 289 35.35 -11.08 0.47
CA THR A 289 34.83 -12.29 1.10
C THR A 289 33.32 -12.17 1.29
N ALA A 290 32.56 -12.96 0.54
CA ALA A 290 31.10 -12.98 0.65
C ALA A 290 30.67 -13.62 1.97
N VAL A 291 29.78 -12.95 2.71
CA VAL A 291 29.28 -13.39 4.02
C VAL A 291 27.75 -13.40 4.05
N PRO A 292 27.10 -14.26 4.84
CA PRO A 292 25.63 -14.28 4.95
C PRO A 292 25.06 -13.06 5.69
N SER A 293 25.89 -12.35 6.46
CA SER A 293 25.52 -11.13 7.16
C SER A 293 26.73 -10.21 7.33
N ILE A 294 26.53 -8.92 7.14
CA ILE A 294 27.54 -7.87 7.32
C ILE A 294 27.25 -7.14 8.63
N THR A 295 28.29 -6.94 9.44
CA THR A 295 28.25 -6.05 10.60
C THR A 295 28.92 -4.74 10.21
N TRP A 296 28.15 -3.67 10.16
CA TRP A 296 28.61 -2.33 9.82
C TRP A 296 29.07 -1.60 11.07
N THR A 297 30.29 -1.07 11.06
CA THR A 297 30.88 -0.20 12.08
C THR A 297 31.18 1.17 11.50
N ASP A 298 31.73 2.08 12.32
CA ASP A 298 32.19 3.41 11.87
C ASP A 298 31.10 4.24 11.16
N LEU A 299 29.84 4.06 11.58
CA LEU A 299 28.65 4.67 10.99
C LEU A 299 28.74 6.21 10.87
N ALA A 300 29.51 6.87 11.74
CA ALA A 300 29.66 8.33 11.71
C ALA A 300 30.89 8.83 10.94
N SER A 301 31.90 7.97 10.75
CA SER A 301 33.25 8.37 10.30
C SER A 301 33.28 8.69 8.81
N GLY A 302 32.56 7.92 7.99
CA GLY A 302 32.43 8.15 6.55
C GLY A 302 31.12 8.83 6.13
N ALA A 303 30.25 9.15 7.09
CA ALA A 303 28.94 9.76 6.82
C ALA A 303 29.08 11.21 6.33
N GLY A 304 28.33 11.55 5.28
CA GLY A 304 28.19 12.92 4.81
C GLY A 304 27.18 13.71 5.64
N THR A 305 27.12 15.02 5.41
CA THR A 305 26.13 15.90 6.03
C THR A 305 25.06 16.27 5.01
N THR A 306 23.79 16.03 5.36
CA THR A 306 22.63 16.45 4.56
C THR A 306 22.49 17.97 4.54
N SER A 307 21.66 18.50 3.64
CA SER A 307 21.34 19.94 3.58
C SER A 307 20.68 20.49 4.85
N THR A 308 20.15 19.62 5.71
CA THR A 308 19.54 19.97 7.01
C THR A 308 20.53 19.84 8.17
N GLY A 309 21.80 19.52 7.92
CA GLY A 309 22.83 19.37 8.94
C GLY A 309 22.89 17.99 9.61
N GLN A 310 21.98 17.06 9.28
CA GLN A 310 22.01 15.69 9.82
C GLN A 310 23.10 14.88 9.13
N LYS A 311 23.88 14.12 9.91
CA LYS A 311 24.84 13.15 9.37
C LYS A 311 24.13 11.91 8.86
N GLY A 312 24.64 11.32 7.78
CA GLY A 312 24.12 10.07 7.24
C GLY A 312 24.91 9.58 6.04
N GLY A 313 24.55 8.40 5.56
CA GLY A 313 25.23 7.79 4.43
C GLY A 313 24.54 6.53 3.94
N PHE A 314 25.33 5.62 3.36
CA PHE A 314 24.85 4.36 2.82
C PHE A 314 25.59 3.18 3.46
N MET A 315 24.85 2.10 3.70
CA MET A 315 25.34 0.75 3.93
C MET A 315 24.91 -0.08 2.71
N THR A 316 25.85 -0.37 1.82
CA THR A 316 25.57 -0.99 0.52
C THR A 316 26.32 -2.29 0.41
N PHE A 317 25.59 -3.38 0.15
CA PHE A 317 26.19 -4.66 -0.17
C PHE A 317 25.84 -5.08 -1.59
N ILE A 318 26.68 -5.93 -2.16
CA ILE A 318 26.52 -6.47 -3.51
C ILE A 318 26.59 -7.99 -3.50
N TRP A 319 26.07 -8.59 -4.57
CA TRP A 319 26.27 -9.98 -4.92
C TRP A 319 26.61 -10.09 -6.39
N ASP A 320 27.31 -11.16 -6.75
CA ASP A 320 27.67 -11.50 -8.12
C ASP A 320 27.91 -13.01 -8.14
N GLN A 321 26.99 -13.76 -8.72
CA GLN A 321 27.02 -15.22 -8.75
C GLN A 321 26.51 -15.75 -10.11
N PRO A 322 27.01 -16.88 -10.60
CA PRO A 322 26.41 -17.55 -11.75
C PRO A 322 24.95 -17.95 -11.44
N ILE A 323 24.06 -17.86 -12.42
CA ILE A 323 22.66 -18.28 -12.28
C ILE A 323 22.56 -19.81 -12.24
N PHE A 324 23.30 -20.49 -13.12
CA PHE A 324 23.27 -21.94 -13.31
C PHE A 324 24.64 -22.58 -13.02
N PRO A 325 24.66 -23.85 -12.55
CA PRO A 325 25.90 -24.60 -12.40
C PRO A 325 26.60 -24.78 -13.76
N GLY A 326 27.90 -24.53 -13.82
CA GLY A 326 28.69 -24.62 -15.08
C GLY A 326 28.99 -23.27 -15.74
N GLY A 327 28.38 -22.18 -15.25
CA GLY A 327 28.54 -20.84 -15.80
C GLY A 327 27.60 -20.59 -16.98
N GLY A 328 27.23 -19.32 -17.18
CA GLY A 328 26.46 -18.82 -18.32
C GLY A 328 26.94 -17.41 -18.65
N ASP A 329 26.52 -16.86 -19.79
CA ASP A 329 26.99 -15.55 -20.27
C ASP A 329 26.59 -14.38 -19.35
N PHE A 330 25.55 -14.58 -18.52
CA PHE A 330 25.00 -13.55 -17.63
C PHE A 330 25.02 -14.00 -16.16
N ALA A 331 25.62 -13.16 -15.31
CA ALA A 331 25.61 -13.35 -13.87
C ALA A 331 24.29 -12.85 -13.24
N TYR A 332 23.91 -13.43 -12.11
CA TYR A 332 22.98 -12.78 -11.20
C TYR A 332 23.78 -11.84 -10.29
N ASP A 333 23.84 -10.57 -10.67
CA ASP A 333 24.51 -9.52 -9.91
C ASP A 333 23.58 -8.37 -9.53
N GLY A 334 23.96 -7.67 -8.47
CA GLY A 334 23.28 -6.45 -8.06
C GLY A 334 23.75 -5.89 -6.72
N GLY A 335 23.06 -4.85 -6.27
CA GLY A 335 23.31 -4.19 -4.99
C GLY A 335 22.05 -3.85 -4.20
N VAL A 336 22.11 -4.01 -2.89
CA VAL A 336 21.12 -3.48 -1.95
C VAL A 336 21.70 -2.26 -1.25
N ILE A 337 20.98 -1.15 -1.34
CA ILE A 337 21.37 0.14 -0.77
C ILE A 337 20.50 0.41 0.45
N GLN A 338 21.09 0.50 1.64
CA GLN A 338 20.43 0.98 2.86
C GLN A 338 20.91 2.39 3.19
N PRO A 339 20.14 3.44 2.85
CA PRO A 339 20.41 4.78 3.34
C PRO A 339 20.15 4.84 4.85
N TYR A 340 21.00 5.56 5.59
CA TYR A 340 20.77 5.82 7.01
C TYR A 340 21.07 7.28 7.36
N LEU A 341 20.38 7.79 8.37
CA LEU A 341 20.67 9.05 9.06
C LEU A 341 21.04 8.74 10.51
N LEU A 342 21.84 9.61 11.12
CA LEU A 342 22.22 9.56 12.53
C LEU A 342 21.48 10.64 13.30
N ASP A 343 20.92 10.27 14.44
CA ASP A 343 20.21 11.16 15.36
C ASP A 343 20.46 10.67 16.80
N ASP A 344 21.06 11.49 17.66
CA ASP A 344 21.38 11.09 19.04
C ASP A 344 20.13 11.01 19.95
N SER A 345 18.99 11.54 19.51
CA SER A 345 17.76 11.64 20.29
C SER A 345 16.81 10.43 20.14
N VAL A 346 17.15 9.48 19.27
CA VAL A 346 16.31 8.30 18.99
C VAL A 346 16.95 7.01 19.48
N GLY A 347 16.17 5.97 19.78
CA GLY A 347 16.67 4.60 19.86
C GLY A 347 15.98 3.73 18.82
N ASP A 348 16.45 2.49 18.69
CA ASP A 348 16.10 1.61 17.58
C ASP A 348 15.67 0.22 18.06
N VAL A 349 14.83 -0.45 17.28
CA VAL A 349 14.51 -1.88 17.43
C VAL A 349 14.37 -2.52 16.05
N ASN A 350 14.93 -3.73 15.89
CA ASN A 350 14.88 -4.48 14.65
C ASN A 350 13.77 -5.54 14.68
N ALA A 351 13.06 -5.69 13.57
CA ALA A 351 12.25 -6.86 13.27
C ALA A 351 12.87 -7.64 12.10
N GLN A 352 13.24 -8.89 12.34
CA GLN A 352 13.75 -9.81 11.32
C GLN A 352 12.71 -10.87 10.96
N PHE A 353 12.71 -11.32 9.71
CA PHE A 353 11.71 -12.27 9.19
C PHE A 353 12.45 -13.44 8.55
N VAL A 354 12.30 -14.63 9.11
CA VAL A 354 13.04 -15.82 8.67
C VAL A 354 12.11 -17.01 8.44
N ASP A 355 12.51 -17.94 7.57
CA ASP A 355 11.86 -19.24 7.45
C ASP A 355 12.13 -20.10 8.69
N ALA A 356 11.10 -20.74 9.25
CA ALA A 356 11.22 -21.50 10.48
C ALA A 356 12.05 -22.79 10.35
N LYS A 357 12.19 -23.35 9.14
CA LYS A 357 12.95 -24.58 8.88
C LYS A 357 14.40 -24.28 8.55
N THR A 358 14.64 -23.31 7.68
CA THR A 358 15.99 -23.03 7.15
C THR A 358 16.70 -21.89 7.89
N ASN A 359 15.96 -21.07 8.67
CA ASN A 359 16.41 -19.78 9.22
C ASN A 359 16.91 -18.78 8.15
N GLN A 360 16.57 -18.99 6.88
CA GLN A 360 16.87 -18.04 5.81
C GLN A 360 16.05 -16.77 5.97
N GLN A 361 16.67 -15.62 5.73
CA GLN A 361 16.02 -14.33 5.74
C GLN A 361 15.07 -14.21 4.53
N LEU A 362 13.80 -13.92 4.82
CA LEU A 362 12.72 -13.88 3.81
C LEU A 362 12.51 -12.49 3.20
N ALA A 363 12.94 -11.45 3.91
CA ALA A 363 12.75 -10.04 3.55
C ALA A 363 13.80 -9.17 4.24
N PRO A 364 14.03 -7.92 3.78
CA PRO A 364 14.84 -6.96 4.52
C PRO A 364 14.35 -6.81 5.97
N GLN A 365 15.28 -6.71 6.92
CA GLN A 365 14.90 -6.39 8.30
C GLN A 365 14.27 -5.00 8.38
N GLN A 366 13.32 -4.81 9.28
CA GLN A 366 12.66 -3.53 9.52
C GLN A 366 13.21 -2.89 10.78
N THR A 367 13.85 -1.73 10.64
CA THR A 367 14.38 -0.94 11.76
C THR A 367 13.37 0.14 12.11
N ILE A 368 12.87 0.09 13.33
CA ILE A 368 11.91 1.06 13.84
C ILE A 368 12.63 1.94 14.84
N SER A 369 12.70 3.23 14.54
CA SER A 369 13.25 4.23 15.45
C SER A 369 12.14 5.02 16.15
N GLY A 370 12.45 5.50 17.35
CA GLY A 370 11.59 6.40 18.13
C GLY A 370 12.40 7.14 19.17
N LYS A 371 11.81 8.16 19.81
CA LYS A 371 12.51 8.99 20.79
C LYS A 371 13.01 8.12 21.96
N LEU A 372 14.21 8.39 22.45
CA LEU A 372 14.76 7.71 23.63
C LEU A 372 13.77 7.74 24.81
N GLY A 373 13.60 6.59 25.46
CA GLY A 373 12.67 6.39 26.57
C GLY A 373 11.22 6.13 26.17
N ASP A 374 10.80 6.43 24.94
CA ASP A 374 9.44 6.11 24.46
C ASP A 374 9.26 4.59 24.36
N SER A 375 8.04 4.12 24.65
CA SER A 375 7.69 2.72 24.51
C SER A 375 7.47 2.32 23.05
N TYR A 376 7.95 1.14 22.64
CA TYR A 376 7.63 0.52 21.37
C TYR A 376 6.75 -0.72 21.52
N ASN A 377 5.96 -1.02 20.49
CA ASN A 377 5.20 -2.26 20.38
C ASN A 377 5.14 -2.75 18.92
N LEU A 378 5.95 -3.76 18.60
CA LEU A 378 6.05 -4.34 17.25
C LEU A 378 4.82 -5.15 16.83
N SER A 379 4.06 -5.70 17.78
CA SER A 379 2.83 -6.44 17.48
C SER A 379 1.74 -5.55 16.86
N THR A 380 1.82 -4.24 17.10
CA THR A 380 0.91 -3.23 16.53
C THR A 380 1.56 -2.33 15.48
N ASN A 381 2.87 -2.49 15.23
CA ASN A 381 3.59 -1.66 14.27
C ASN A 381 3.13 -1.97 12.84
N SER A 382 2.67 -0.95 12.11
CA SER A 382 2.08 -1.15 10.78
C SER A 382 3.06 -1.68 9.75
N ASN A 383 4.35 -1.30 9.80
CA ASN A 383 5.35 -1.79 8.84
C ASN A 383 5.59 -3.29 9.06
N VAL A 384 5.81 -3.69 10.32
CA VAL A 384 5.98 -5.11 10.70
C VAL A 384 4.75 -5.95 10.33
N GLN A 385 3.54 -5.46 10.61
CA GLN A 385 2.30 -6.20 10.28
C GLN A 385 2.03 -6.29 8.77
N ASN A 386 2.42 -5.27 8.00
CA ASN A 386 2.33 -5.31 6.55
C ASN A 386 3.31 -6.34 5.97
N GLU A 387 4.55 -6.36 6.46
CA GLU A 387 5.56 -7.33 6.03
C GLU A 387 5.14 -8.76 6.36
N ILE A 388 4.63 -9.01 7.57
CA ILE A 388 4.04 -10.31 7.95
C ILE A 388 2.93 -10.73 6.98
N THR A 389 2.05 -9.79 6.60
CA THR A 389 0.95 -10.07 5.67
C THR A 389 1.47 -10.37 4.26
N ALA A 390 2.47 -9.62 3.79
CA ALA A 390 3.11 -9.82 2.50
C ALA A 390 3.78 -11.19 2.43
N LEU A 391 4.60 -11.54 3.42
CA LEU A 391 5.30 -12.82 3.50
C LEU A 391 4.35 -14.02 3.55
N LYS A 392 3.25 -13.94 4.33
CA LYS A 392 2.20 -14.97 4.31
C LYS A 392 1.56 -15.13 2.94
N SER A 393 1.31 -14.03 2.24
CA SER A 393 0.71 -14.07 0.90
C SER A 393 1.70 -14.57 -0.16
N LYS A 394 2.98 -14.18 -0.08
CA LYS A 394 4.03 -14.50 -1.04
C LYS A 394 4.41 -15.99 -0.98
N TYR A 395 4.67 -16.51 0.21
CA TYR A 395 5.14 -17.88 0.42
C TYR A 395 4.05 -18.86 0.87
N GLY A 396 2.81 -18.39 1.03
CA GLY A 396 1.69 -19.23 1.48
C GLY A 396 1.76 -19.66 2.94
N TYR A 397 2.54 -18.95 3.77
CA TYR A 397 2.65 -19.29 5.19
C TYR A 397 1.32 -19.10 5.94
N THR A 398 0.91 -20.10 6.70
CA THR A 398 -0.31 -20.02 7.52
C THR A 398 -0.03 -19.38 8.88
N SER A 399 1.22 -19.36 9.34
CA SER A 399 1.57 -19.07 10.72
C SER A 399 2.99 -18.50 10.89
N TYR A 400 3.31 -17.99 12.09
CA TYR A 400 4.66 -17.62 12.49
C TYR A 400 4.80 -17.68 14.02
N THR A 401 6.03 -17.87 14.51
CA THR A 401 6.39 -17.69 15.92
C THR A 401 7.26 -16.44 16.09
N VAL A 402 7.37 -15.93 17.32
CA VAL A 402 8.16 -14.74 17.64
C VAL A 402 9.18 -15.06 18.72
N SER A 403 10.42 -14.63 18.51
CA SER A 403 11.52 -14.69 19.47
C SER A 403 12.02 -13.28 19.77
N GLY A 404 12.27 -12.97 21.05
CA GLY A 404 12.61 -11.63 21.52
C GLY A 404 11.40 -10.82 22.01
N SER A 405 11.66 -9.71 22.72
CA SER A 405 10.61 -8.88 23.31
C SER A 405 9.98 -7.94 22.28
N GLN A 406 8.69 -8.14 21.97
CA GLN A 406 7.94 -7.29 21.05
C GLN A 406 7.60 -5.90 21.62
N THR A 407 7.81 -5.70 22.93
CA THR A 407 7.57 -4.45 23.64
C THR A 407 8.81 -4.05 24.43
N GLY A 408 9.04 -2.75 24.59
CA GLY A 408 10.16 -2.23 25.36
C GLY A 408 10.21 -0.71 25.27
N THR A 409 11.35 -0.12 25.62
CA THR A 409 11.63 1.31 25.47
C THR A 409 12.85 1.51 24.57
N TYR A 410 12.86 2.59 23.80
CA TYR A 410 13.98 2.94 22.93
C TYR A 410 15.21 3.34 23.75
N GLN A 411 16.36 2.72 23.45
CA GLN A 411 17.65 2.92 24.12
C GLN A 411 18.71 3.45 23.15
N ALA A 412 19.74 4.12 23.66
CA ALA A 412 20.70 4.87 22.84
C ALA A 412 21.83 4.03 22.24
N ASP A 413 22.20 2.93 22.88
CA ASP A 413 23.42 2.17 22.61
C ASP A 413 23.17 0.71 22.23
N SER A 414 21.89 0.32 22.09
CA SER A 414 21.51 -1.03 21.70
C SER A 414 20.33 -1.05 20.73
N VAL A 415 20.35 -2.02 19.82
CA VAL A 415 19.25 -2.27 18.87
C VAL A 415 18.75 -3.70 19.11
N PRO A 416 17.80 -3.91 20.04
CA PRO A 416 17.21 -5.23 20.24
C PRO A 416 16.61 -5.76 18.94
N THR A 417 16.78 -7.07 18.70
CA THR A 417 16.24 -7.75 17.53
C THR A 417 15.11 -8.69 17.94
N VAL A 418 13.97 -8.55 17.28
CA VAL A 418 12.83 -9.44 17.38
C VAL A 418 12.71 -10.26 16.10
N THR A 419 12.74 -11.58 16.21
CA THR A 419 12.71 -12.49 15.06
C THR A 419 11.33 -13.12 14.90
N TYR A 420 10.72 -12.95 13.73
CA TYR A 420 9.49 -13.60 13.30
C TYR A 420 9.85 -14.81 12.43
N LYS A 421 9.57 -16.03 12.90
CA LYS A 421 9.87 -17.28 12.19
C LYS A 421 8.61 -17.81 11.51
N PHE A 422 8.59 -17.86 10.18
CA PHE A 422 7.40 -18.23 9.40
C PHE A 422 7.36 -19.71 9.05
N GLY A 423 6.16 -20.30 9.09
CA GLY A 423 5.97 -21.70 8.74
C GLY A 423 4.50 -22.10 8.67
N ASN A 424 4.27 -23.36 8.31
CA ASN A 424 2.94 -23.94 8.20
C ASN A 424 2.56 -24.86 9.36
N THR A 425 3.43 -24.98 10.35
CA THR A 425 3.17 -25.73 11.57
C THR A 425 2.12 -24.98 12.41
N PRO A 426 1.08 -25.64 12.95
CA PRO A 426 0.08 -24.96 13.76
C PRO A 426 0.75 -24.20 14.91
N VAL A 427 0.56 -22.87 14.95
CA VAL A 427 1.04 -22.05 16.06
C VAL A 427 0.26 -22.44 17.30
N VAL A 428 0.96 -22.94 18.31
CA VAL A 428 0.45 -22.99 19.67
C VAL A 428 0.24 -21.54 20.10
N LYS A 429 -1.02 -21.10 20.15
CA LYS A 429 -1.37 -19.74 20.59
C LYS A 429 -0.79 -19.54 22.00
N LYS A 430 -0.37 -18.33 22.35
CA LYS A 430 0.11 -18.01 23.71
C LYS A 430 -0.77 -16.95 24.35
N GLY A 431 -0.92 -17.02 25.66
CA GLY A 431 -1.58 -15.99 26.48
C GLY A 431 -0.79 -15.73 27.76
N SER A 432 -1.14 -14.68 28.48
CA SER A 432 -0.55 -14.37 29.79
C SER A 432 -1.62 -14.30 30.88
N VAL A 433 -1.20 -14.53 32.12
CA VAL A 433 -2.00 -14.28 33.32
C VAL A 433 -1.27 -13.21 34.13
N THR A 434 -1.95 -12.08 34.35
CA THR A 434 -1.48 -10.97 35.20
C THR A 434 -2.09 -11.12 36.59
N ILE A 435 -1.25 -11.00 37.63
CA ILE A 435 -1.64 -11.13 39.04
C ILE A 435 -1.50 -9.75 39.68
N ASN A 436 -2.62 -9.15 40.09
CA ASN A 436 -2.66 -7.85 40.75
C ASN A 436 -2.82 -8.00 42.27
N PHE A 437 -2.42 -6.97 43.01
CA PHE A 437 -2.49 -6.92 44.46
C PHE A 437 -3.15 -5.61 44.89
N GLU A 438 -4.35 -5.70 45.45
CA GLU A 438 -5.16 -4.55 45.85
C GLU A 438 -5.56 -4.60 47.34
N ASP A 439 -5.80 -3.44 47.95
CA ASP A 439 -6.46 -3.37 49.26
C ASP A 439 -8.00 -3.51 49.13
N GLN A 440 -8.72 -3.56 50.26
CA GLN A 440 -10.19 -3.61 50.28
C GLN A 440 -10.88 -2.38 49.63
N ASN A 441 -10.12 -1.32 49.35
CA ASN A 441 -10.60 -0.10 48.69
C ASN A 441 -10.18 -0.03 47.21
N ASN A 442 -9.64 -1.11 46.63
CA ASN A 442 -9.12 -1.22 45.26
C ASN A 442 -7.85 -0.38 44.98
N HIS A 443 -7.06 -0.03 46.00
CA HIS A 443 -5.73 0.57 45.78
C HIS A 443 -4.68 -0.51 45.54
N VAL A 444 -3.84 -0.31 44.53
CA VAL A 444 -2.71 -1.20 44.24
C VAL A 444 -1.69 -1.12 45.37
N ILE A 445 -1.37 -2.26 45.98
CA ILE A 445 -0.43 -2.36 47.12
C ILE A 445 0.87 -3.10 46.80
N LYS A 446 1.00 -3.65 45.59
CA LYS A 446 2.24 -4.22 45.04
C LYS A 446 2.14 -4.24 43.52
N ASP A 447 3.28 -4.10 42.83
CA ASP A 447 3.32 -4.16 41.38
C ASP A 447 2.79 -5.50 40.85
N PRO A 448 2.04 -5.50 39.74
CA PRO A 448 1.48 -6.72 39.19
C PRO A 448 2.55 -7.65 38.62
N VAL A 449 2.34 -8.95 38.76
CA VAL A 449 3.25 -9.99 38.25
C VAL A 449 2.59 -10.69 37.06
N THR A 450 3.27 -10.74 35.92
CA THR A 450 2.74 -11.36 34.71
C THR A 450 3.54 -12.60 34.33
N LYS A 451 2.84 -13.71 34.08
CA LYS A 451 3.43 -14.94 33.55
C LYS A 451 2.79 -15.30 32.22
N SER A 452 3.60 -15.72 31.24
CA SER A 452 3.14 -16.12 29.91
C SER A 452 3.30 -17.62 29.71
N GLY A 453 2.40 -18.21 28.93
CA GLY A 453 2.43 -19.63 28.59
C GLY A 453 1.62 -19.97 27.35
N ASP A 454 1.73 -21.21 26.93
CA ASP A 454 1.09 -21.74 25.73
C ASP A 454 -0.39 -22.01 26.03
N ALA A 455 -1.31 -21.60 25.16
CA ALA A 455 -2.74 -21.76 25.32
C ALA A 455 -3.10 -23.24 25.47
N GLY A 456 -3.81 -23.57 26.55
CA GLY A 456 -4.14 -24.94 26.95
C GLY A 456 -3.11 -25.58 27.89
N SER A 457 -1.90 -25.04 28.03
CA SER A 457 -0.92 -25.52 29.02
C SER A 457 -1.32 -25.12 30.44
N LYS A 458 -0.93 -25.92 31.44
CA LYS A 458 -1.29 -25.70 32.84
C LYS A 458 -0.70 -24.39 33.36
N PHE A 459 -1.54 -23.57 33.99
CA PHE A 459 -1.10 -22.39 34.74
C PHE A 459 -0.93 -22.77 36.20
N THR A 460 0.21 -22.37 36.78
CA THR A 460 0.47 -22.42 38.21
C THR A 460 0.89 -21.02 38.67
N LEU A 461 0.47 -20.65 39.87
CA LEU A 461 0.93 -19.40 40.48
C LEU A 461 2.46 -19.43 40.61
N PRO A 462 3.15 -18.30 40.39
CA PRO A 462 4.58 -18.19 40.68
C PRO A 462 4.86 -18.53 42.15
N ASP A 463 6.01 -19.14 42.41
CA ASP A 463 6.40 -19.52 43.77
C ASP A 463 6.40 -18.31 44.71
N GLY A 464 5.87 -18.52 45.92
CA GLY A 464 5.68 -17.45 46.91
C GLY A 464 4.46 -16.56 46.68
N LEU A 465 3.58 -16.89 45.71
CA LEU A 465 2.30 -16.18 45.51
C LEU A 465 1.06 -17.07 45.72
N PRO A 466 -0.02 -16.50 46.28
CA PRO A 466 -0.07 -15.18 46.91
C PRO A 466 0.74 -15.16 48.21
N ALA A 467 1.45 -14.06 48.46
CA ALA A 467 2.11 -13.85 49.74
C ALA A 467 1.05 -13.64 50.84
N SER A 468 1.27 -14.20 52.04
CA SER A 468 0.36 -14.06 53.18
C SER A 468 0.28 -12.62 53.69
N THR A 469 1.36 -11.86 53.55
CA THR A 469 1.43 -10.43 53.87
C THR A 469 2.13 -9.62 52.78
N ILE A 470 1.73 -8.35 52.63
CA ILE A 470 2.41 -7.35 51.80
C ILE A 470 2.69 -6.13 52.65
N SER A 471 3.92 -5.61 52.58
CA SER A 471 4.31 -4.35 53.21
C SER A 471 4.40 -3.25 52.18
N LYS A 472 3.67 -2.16 52.38
CA LYS A 472 3.73 -0.95 51.55
C LYS A 472 3.51 0.29 52.41
N ASP A 473 4.34 1.30 52.22
CA ASP A 473 4.26 2.59 52.91
C ASP A 473 4.23 2.46 54.45
N GLY A 474 5.03 1.54 54.99
CA GLY A 474 5.11 1.27 56.44
C GLY A 474 3.89 0.56 57.05
N LYS A 475 2.91 0.15 56.24
CA LYS A 475 1.75 -0.65 56.67
C LYS A 475 1.87 -2.10 56.18
N THR A 476 1.42 -3.03 57.01
CA THR A 476 1.30 -4.45 56.67
C THR A 476 -0.15 -4.77 56.31
N TYR A 477 -0.33 -5.46 55.20
CA TYR A 477 -1.61 -5.91 54.70
C TYR A 477 -1.65 -7.43 54.70
N ASP A 478 -2.66 -8.02 55.34
CA ASP A 478 -2.91 -9.46 55.39
C ASP A 478 -3.78 -9.89 54.22
N LEU A 479 -3.45 -11.02 53.60
CA LEU A 479 -4.23 -11.59 52.50
C LEU A 479 -5.65 -11.92 52.97
N VAL A 480 -6.65 -11.34 52.30
CA VAL A 480 -8.06 -11.71 52.47
C VAL A 480 -8.40 -12.89 51.56
N GLY A 481 -7.92 -12.84 50.32
CA GLY A 481 -8.15 -13.88 49.33
C GLY A 481 -8.24 -13.32 47.91
N LEU A 482 -8.71 -14.14 46.98
CA LEU A 482 -8.94 -13.72 45.60
C LEU A 482 -10.20 -12.82 45.53
N LYS A 483 -10.18 -11.81 44.66
CA LYS A 483 -11.30 -10.87 44.48
C LYS A 483 -12.59 -11.62 44.12
N THR A 484 -13.71 -11.18 44.70
CA THR A 484 -15.00 -11.89 44.58
C THR A 484 -15.38 -12.10 43.12
N GLY A 485 -15.65 -13.35 42.74
CA GLY A 485 -16.04 -13.74 41.39
C GLY A 485 -14.87 -14.11 40.46
N GLU A 486 -13.63 -13.87 40.86
CA GLU A 486 -12.45 -14.30 40.11
C GLU A 486 -12.03 -15.73 40.52
N LYS A 487 -11.30 -16.40 39.63
CA LYS A 487 -10.71 -17.73 39.87
C LYS A 487 -9.34 -17.79 39.22
N VAL A 488 -8.40 -18.48 39.88
CA VAL A 488 -7.11 -18.79 39.27
C VAL A 488 -7.35 -19.69 38.07
N PRO A 489 -6.93 -19.32 36.85
CA PRO A 489 -7.15 -20.15 35.67
C PRO A 489 -6.34 -21.45 35.79
N ALA A 490 -6.94 -22.58 35.39
CA ALA A 490 -6.24 -23.87 35.40
C ALA A 490 -5.21 -23.98 34.27
N THR A 491 -5.44 -23.26 33.16
CA THR A 491 -4.60 -23.25 31.96
C THR A 491 -4.49 -21.84 31.38
N TYR A 492 -3.44 -21.58 30.61
CA TYR A 492 -3.35 -20.35 29.83
C TYR A 492 -4.40 -20.35 28.72
N SER A 493 -5.06 -19.22 28.48
CA SER A 493 -5.94 -19.04 27.33
C SER A 493 -5.19 -18.49 26.11
N ASP A 494 -5.88 -18.32 24.98
CA ASP A 494 -5.33 -17.60 23.82
C ASP A 494 -5.49 -16.07 23.89
N GLN A 495 -6.01 -15.57 25.01
CA GLN A 495 -6.09 -14.16 25.38
C GLN A 495 -5.34 -13.90 26.69
N ASN A 496 -4.98 -12.65 26.94
CA ASN A 496 -4.43 -12.26 28.24
C ASN A 496 -5.55 -12.22 29.28
N GLN A 497 -5.28 -12.79 30.44
CA GLN A 497 -6.17 -12.88 31.59
C GLN A 497 -5.58 -12.11 32.77
N SER A 498 -6.44 -11.72 33.71
CA SER A 498 -6.06 -10.97 34.90
C SER A 498 -6.80 -11.53 36.12
N ILE A 499 -6.09 -11.68 37.23
CA ILE A 499 -6.63 -12.03 38.54
C ILE A 499 -6.08 -11.08 39.60
N THR A 500 -6.82 -10.88 40.68
CA THR A 500 -6.53 -9.88 41.71
C THR A 500 -6.66 -10.51 43.09
N TYR A 501 -5.60 -10.43 43.89
CA TYR A 501 -5.64 -10.77 45.31
C TYR A 501 -5.91 -9.51 46.13
N VAL A 502 -6.88 -9.60 47.05
CA VAL A 502 -7.31 -8.53 47.93
C VAL A 502 -6.72 -8.72 49.31
N TYR A 503 -6.24 -7.64 49.91
CA TYR A 503 -5.62 -7.62 51.23
C TYR A 503 -6.29 -6.59 52.16
N LYS A 504 -6.29 -6.85 53.46
CA LYS A 504 -6.80 -5.96 54.52
C LYS A 504 -5.64 -5.41 55.33
N ALA A 505 -5.72 -4.16 55.79
CA ALA A 505 -4.72 -3.64 56.70
C ALA A 505 -4.75 -4.45 58.02
N ALA A 506 -3.58 -4.91 58.49
CA ALA A 506 -3.48 -5.62 59.75
C ALA A 506 -3.84 -4.67 60.91
N THR A 507 -4.82 -5.05 61.74
CA THR A 507 -5.12 -4.35 62.99
C THR A 507 -4.12 -4.80 64.05
N GLY A 508 -3.16 -3.93 64.40
CA GLY A 508 -2.25 -4.19 65.52
C GLY A 508 -3.02 -4.39 66.84
N PRO A 509 -2.49 -5.17 67.80
CA PRO A 509 -3.18 -5.48 69.05
C PRO A 509 -3.32 -4.24 69.93
N THR A 510 -4.51 -4.02 70.49
CA THR A 510 -4.78 -3.06 71.57
C THR A 510 -4.11 -3.54 72.87
N PRO A 511 -3.25 -2.74 73.53
CA PRO A 511 -2.74 -3.06 74.88
C PRO A 511 -3.36 -2.16 75.96
N GLY A 512 -3.71 -2.78 77.10
CA GLY A 512 -4.03 -2.13 78.40
C GLY A 512 -5.25 -2.80 79.05
N GLY A 513 -5.21 -3.42 80.24
CA GLY A 513 -4.36 -3.32 81.44
C GLY A 513 -5.35 -3.34 82.63
N GLY A 514 -5.16 -3.89 83.83
CA GLY A 514 -4.05 -4.52 84.56
C GLY A 514 -4.41 -4.43 86.08
N GLY A 515 -3.97 -5.41 86.87
CA GLY A 515 -3.99 -5.43 88.35
C GLY A 515 -4.06 -6.88 88.87
N SER A 516 -3.12 -7.47 89.63
CA SER A 516 -2.10 -6.95 90.55
C SER A 516 -0.97 -8.00 90.78
N SER A 517 0.27 -7.52 91.04
CA SER A 517 1.43 -8.14 91.78
C SER A 517 1.97 -9.53 91.34
N SER A 518 3.28 -9.79 91.08
CA SER A 518 4.53 -9.39 91.77
C SER A 518 5.82 -9.59 90.92
N SER A 519 6.81 -8.68 91.10
CA SER A 519 8.32 -8.81 91.06
C SER A 519 9.01 -9.46 89.82
N THR A 520 10.02 -8.89 89.12
CA THR A 520 11.33 -8.32 89.58
C THR A 520 12.09 -7.58 88.44
N SER A 521 12.62 -6.36 88.73
CA SER A 521 13.82 -5.62 88.21
C SER A 521 14.08 -5.40 86.69
N SER A 522 13.88 -4.19 86.12
CA SER A 522 14.78 -3.01 85.91
C SER A 522 15.73 -3.11 84.69
N SER A 523 15.91 -2.16 83.75
CA SER A 523 15.98 -0.67 83.85
C SER A 523 15.87 0.10 82.48
N SER A 524 15.19 1.27 82.50
CA SER A 524 15.44 2.61 81.85
C SER A 524 15.60 2.77 80.30
N GLN A 525 14.65 3.42 79.57
CA GLN A 525 14.47 4.88 79.23
C GLN A 525 15.05 5.24 77.83
N ALA A 526 14.55 6.15 76.97
CA ALA A 526 13.58 7.27 76.98
C ALA A 526 13.31 7.74 75.50
N SER A 527 12.06 8.05 75.08
CA SER A 527 11.47 9.41 74.74
C SER A 527 11.75 9.96 73.31
N THR A 528 10.92 10.71 72.53
CA THR A 528 9.55 11.32 72.63
C THR A 528 9.16 12.07 71.32
N SER A 529 7.82 12.21 71.08
CA SER A 529 7.03 13.38 70.55
C SER A 529 7.19 13.85 69.08
N SER A 530 6.23 14.45 68.32
CA SER A 530 4.90 15.10 68.51
C SER A 530 4.33 15.45 67.10
N ALA A 531 3.06 15.24 66.72
CA ALA A 531 1.84 16.07 66.85
C ALA A 531 1.46 17.01 65.66
N ALA A 532 0.21 16.84 65.20
CA ALA A 532 -0.82 17.83 64.79
C ALA A 532 -0.73 18.70 63.51
N GLY A 533 -1.89 18.87 62.84
CA GLY A 533 -2.24 20.04 62.01
C GLY A 533 -3.09 19.76 60.77
N GLY A 534 -4.36 20.20 60.74
CA GLY A 534 -5.31 19.98 59.65
C GLY A 534 -5.47 21.12 58.61
N SER A 535 -6.56 21.01 57.84
CA SER A 535 -7.06 21.85 56.72
C SER A 535 -6.63 21.33 55.34
N GLY A 536 -7.50 21.08 54.36
CA GLY A 536 -8.81 21.66 54.08
C GLY A 536 -8.68 22.80 53.07
N SER A 537 -8.70 22.52 51.77
CA SER A 537 -9.23 23.47 50.77
C SER A 537 -9.53 22.78 49.43
N ASN A 538 -10.71 23.16 48.93
CA ASN A 538 -11.34 22.78 47.69
C ASN A 538 -10.98 23.82 46.62
N SER A 539 -10.81 23.37 45.38
CA SER A 539 -10.37 24.20 44.26
C SER A 539 -11.48 25.09 43.69
N SER A 540 -11.15 26.34 43.39
CA SER A 540 -11.87 27.18 42.43
C SER A 540 -10.92 28.04 41.60
N SER A 541 -11.26 28.15 40.32
CA SER A 541 -10.60 28.79 39.19
C SER A 541 -10.34 30.30 39.29
N SER A 542 -9.32 30.82 38.60
CA SER A 542 -9.41 31.65 37.36
C SER A 542 -8.24 32.65 37.14
N VAL A 543 -7.96 32.94 35.85
CA VAL A 543 -7.35 34.16 35.20
C VAL A 543 -5.89 34.58 35.59
N VAL A 544 -5.02 35.29 34.83
CA VAL A 544 -4.96 36.16 33.61
C VAL A 544 -3.46 36.28 33.22
N ALA A 545 -3.01 36.16 31.96
CA ALA A 545 -2.66 37.20 30.94
C ALA A 545 -1.53 38.23 31.22
N SER A 546 -0.46 38.24 30.38
CA SER A 546 0.11 39.38 29.58
C SER A 546 1.67 39.36 29.39
N SER A 547 2.14 39.30 28.12
CA SER A 547 3.02 40.26 27.35
C SER A 547 4.55 40.07 27.52
N SER A 548 5.48 40.15 26.54
CA SER A 548 5.58 40.83 25.22
C SER A 548 6.83 40.39 24.41
N GLY A 549 6.82 40.51 23.06
CA GLY A 549 8.01 40.95 22.28
C GLY A 549 8.80 40.01 21.32
N SER A 550 8.40 39.99 20.03
CA SER A 550 9.19 39.99 18.77
C SER A 550 9.99 38.79 18.16
N ALA A 551 9.66 38.56 16.87
CA ALA A 551 10.46 38.22 15.67
C ALA A 551 11.12 36.83 15.45
N GLY A 552 10.42 35.99 14.65
CA GLY A 552 10.94 35.36 13.41
C GLY A 552 11.97 34.22 13.45
N SER A 553 11.50 32.97 13.26
CA SER A 553 11.97 32.01 12.22
C SER A 553 11.44 30.59 12.51
N SER A 554 11.20 29.84 11.45
CA SER A 554 10.53 28.53 11.39
C SER A 554 11.34 27.37 11.99
N SER A 555 10.74 26.58 12.89
CA SER A 555 11.27 25.28 13.33
C SER A 555 10.22 24.15 13.29
N GLN A 556 10.59 23.04 12.65
CA GLN A 556 10.05 21.69 12.89
C GLN A 556 10.81 21.10 14.10
N GLY A 557 10.29 20.20 14.94
CA GLY A 557 8.98 19.59 15.00
C GLY A 557 8.72 19.08 16.43
N SER A 558 7.56 19.44 16.98
CA SER A 558 6.91 18.71 18.06
C SER A 558 5.77 17.88 17.46
N PRO A 559 5.40 16.73 18.02
CA PRO A 559 4.24 15.97 17.55
C PRO A 559 3.00 16.88 17.59
N VAL A 560 2.43 17.15 16.41
CA VAL A 560 1.19 17.95 16.33
C VAL A 560 0.08 17.13 16.97
N VAL A 561 -0.32 17.47 18.20
CA VAL A 561 -1.49 16.87 18.85
C VAL A 561 -2.70 17.05 17.93
N LEU A 562 -3.29 15.94 17.50
CA LEU A 562 -4.40 15.90 16.56
C LEU A 562 -5.72 15.81 17.32
N PRO A 563 -6.73 16.65 17.01
CA PRO A 563 -8.08 16.48 17.52
C PRO A 563 -8.72 15.17 17.02
N ASP A 564 -9.63 14.59 17.80
CA ASP A 564 -10.33 13.33 17.47
C ASP A 564 -11.09 13.35 16.14
N TYR A 565 -11.48 14.53 15.68
CA TYR A 565 -12.15 14.69 14.38
C TYR A 565 -11.19 14.62 13.19
N ALA A 566 -9.88 14.69 13.42
CA ALA A 566 -8.90 14.76 12.36
C ALA A 566 -8.81 13.43 11.59
N ALA A 567 -8.82 13.50 10.26
CA ALA A 567 -8.54 12.35 9.43
C ALA A 567 -7.09 11.89 9.64
N LYS A 568 -6.87 10.56 9.70
CA LYS A 568 -5.54 9.94 9.80
C LYS A 568 -4.68 10.21 8.56
N LYS A 569 -3.36 10.19 8.70
CA LYS A 569 -2.43 10.21 7.57
C LYS A 569 -2.76 9.03 6.64
N ASN A 570 -2.63 9.25 5.34
CA ASN A 570 -3.05 8.39 4.24
C ASN A 570 -4.56 8.16 4.10
N ALA A 571 -5.40 8.71 5.00
CA ALA A 571 -6.85 8.67 4.81
C ALA A 571 -7.29 9.64 3.71
N VAL A 572 -8.40 9.33 3.06
CA VAL A 572 -8.99 10.20 2.04
C VAL A 572 -10.07 11.08 2.66
N VAL A 573 -9.99 12.37 2.39
CA VAL A 573 -10.99 13.38 2.76
C VAL A 573 -11.62 14.01 1.52
N TYR A 574 -12.81 14.60 1.65
CA TYR A 574 -13.45 15.39 0.59
C TYR A 574 -13.92 16.74 1.10
N SER A 575 -14.06 17.71 0.18
CA SER A 575 -14.55 19.06 0.52
C SER A 575 -16.09 19.17 0.51
N LEU A 576 -16.62 19.86 1.52
CA LEU A 576 -18.05 20.18 1.72
C LEU A 576 -18.43 21.57 1.21
N LYS A 577 -17.46 22.48 1.26
CA LYS A 577 -17.55 23.90 0.91
C LYS A 577 -16.48 24.22 -0.15
N PRO A 578 -16.59 25.39 -0.81
CA PRO A 578 -15.49 25.83 -1.66
C PRO A 578 -14.20 25.97 -0.85
N ILE A 579 -13.09 25.49 -1.40
CA ILE A 579 -11.75 25.57 -0.81
C ILE A 579 -10.72 25.89 -1.88
N TYR A 580 -9.58 26.41 -1.44
CA TYR A 580 -8.37 26.48 -2.25
C TYR A 580 -7.34 25.48 -1.72
N LEU A 581 -6.49 24.98 -2.61
CA LEU A 581 -5.23 24.34 -2.26
C LEU A 581 -4.15 25.42 -2.20
N TYR A 582 -3.34 25.41 -1.15
CA TYR A 582 -2.31 26.42 -0.91
C TYR A 582 -0.91 25.79 -0.94
N ARG A 583 0.09 26.59 -1.31
CA ARG A 583 1.50 26.18 -1.23
C ARG A 583 1.96 25.98 0.21
N HIS A 584 1.48 26.80 1.15
CA HIS A 584 1.87 26.76 2.57
C HIS A 584 0.65 26.78 3.52
N ALA A 585 0.88 26.43 4.79
CA ALA A 585 -0.17 26.25 5.81
C ALA A 585 -0.88 27.56 6.24
N ASN A 586 -0.29 28.73 5.96
CA ASN A 586 -0.80 30.04 6.37
C ASN A 586 -1.87 30.63 5.45
N PHE A 587 -2.09 30.03 4.28
CA PHE A 587 -3.16 30.38 3.34
C PHE A 587 -3.09 31.80 2.76
N GLY A 588 -1.93 32.20 2.23
CA GLY A 588 -1.80 33.46 1.50
C GLY A 588 -2.57 33.46 0.18
N LYS A 589 -3.18 34.60 -0.20
CA LYS A 589 -3.93 34.74 -1.47
C LYS A 589 -3.04 34.47 -2.70
N LYS A 590 -1.77 34.92 -2.65
CA LYS A 590 -0.75 34.70 -3.69
C LYS A 590 -0.26 33.24 -3.76
N GLU A 591 -0.58 32.42 -2.76
CA GLU A 591 -0.09 31.03 -2.64
C GLU A 591 -1.12 29.99 -3.10
N ARG A 592 -2.25 30.43 -3.67
CA ARG A 592 -3.33 29.54 -4.12
C ARG A 592 -2.90 28.78 -5.38
N LEU A 593 -2.91 27.46 -5.31
CA LEU A 593 -2.50 26.55 -6.38
C LEU A 593 -3.67 26.04 -7.23
N ALA A 594 -4.85 25.93 -6.62
CA ALA A 594 -6.07 25.47 -7.26
C ALA A 594 -7.31 25.91 -6.47
N TYR A 595 -8.43 26.09 -7.18
CA TYR A 595 -9.74 26.35 -6.59
C TYR A 595 -10.67 25.16 -6.80
N TYR A 596 -11.38 24.80 -5.74
CA TYR A 596 -12.37 23.73 -5.73
C TYR A 596 -13.70 24.31 -5.29
N ILE A 597 -14.67 24.33 -6.20
CA ILE A 597 -16.04 24.74 -5.91
C ILE A 597 -16.76 23.68 -5.08
N LYS A 598 -17.87 24.07 -4.45
CA LYS A 598 -18.81 23.12 -3.84
C LYS A 598 -19.43 22.26 -4.96
N LYS A 599 -19.08 20.98 -5.00
CA LYS A 599 -19.66 20.01 -5.94
C LYS A 599 -20.86 19.27 -5.33
N PRO A 600 -21.80 18.77 -6.16
CA PRO A 600 -22.72 17.71 -5.81
C PRO A 600 -21.99 16.55 -5.15
N ARG A 601 -22.66 15.90 -4.20
CA ARG A 601 -22.03 14.94 -3.28
C ARG A 601 -21.21 13.87 -3.99
N VAL A 602 -21.74 13.29 -5.05
CA VAL A 602 -21.11 12.21 -5.84
C VAL A 602 -19.82 12.67 -6.56
N TYR A 603 -19.63 13.98 -6.78
CA TYR A 603 -18.47 14.58 -7.45
C TYR A 603 -17.63 15.48 -6.52
N ARG A 604 -17.78 15.36 -5.19
CA ARG A 604 -16.95 16.14 -4.27
C ARG A 604 -15.45 15.84 -4.47
N PRO A 605 -14.61 16.89 -4.56
CA PRO A 605 -13.17 16.73 -4.71
C PRO A 605 -12.58 15.94 -3.54
N MET A 606 -11.72 14.97 -3.86
CA MET A 606 -11.04 14.11 -2.88
C MET A 606 -9.56 14.42 -2.77
N PHE A 607 -9.03 14.24 -1.57
CA PHE A 607 -7.64 14.49 -1.22
C PHE A 607 -7.13 13.39 -0.30
N VAL A 608 -5.94 12.86 -0.55
CA VAL A 608 -5.24 11.99 0.40
C VAL A 608 -4.46 12.88 1.37
N VAL A 609 -4.64 12.67 2.67
CA VAL A 609 -3.86 13.37 3.71
C VAL A 609 -2.45 12.80 3.74
N THR A 610 -1.45 13.60 3.38
CA THR A 610 -0.04 13.20 3.38
C THR A 610 0.69 13.64 4.63
N GLY A 611 0.14 14.62 5.36
CA GLY A 611 0.72 15.16 6.57
C GLY A 611 -0.18 16.19 7.24
N TYR A 612 0.36 16.84 8.26
CA TYR A 612 -0.33 17.86 9.05
C TYR A 612 0.57 19.07 9.24
N ALA A 613 -0.05 20.24 9.30
CA ALA A 613 0.63 21.46 9.69
C ALA A 613 -0.28 22.31 10.58
N ARG A 614 0.32 23.28 11.27
CA ARG A 614 -0.40 24.34 11.96
C ARG A 614 -0.10 25.65 11.22
N SER A 615 -1.12 26.49 11.05
CA SER A 615 -0.87 27.88 10.62
C SER A 615 -0.12 28.63 11.73
N GLY A 616 0.42 29.82 11.44
CA GLY A 616 1.02 30.72 12.44
C GLY A 616 0.09 31.00 13.63
N ASN A 617 -1.24 31.00 13.41
CA ASN A 617 -2.24 31.16 14.47
C ASN A 617 -2.71 29.81 15.07
N GLY A 618 -1.91 28.75 14.99
CA GLY A 618 -2.18 27.45 15.61
C GLY A 618 -3.31 26.60 15.00
N GLN A 619 -3.90 26.97 13.85
CA GLN A 619 -5.00 26.20 13.27
C GLN A 619 -4.50 24.99 12.48
N LEU A 620 -5.12 23.82 12.70
CA LEU A 620 -4.77 22.60 11.97
C LEU A 620 -5.04 22.73 10.46
N ARG A 621 -4.10 22.21 9.67
CA ARG A 621 -4.12 22.08 8.22
C ARG A 621 -3.78 20.64 7.85
N TYR A 622 -4.40 20.16 6.78
CA TYR A 622 -3.94 18.93 6.13
C TYR A 622 -2.97 19.31 5.04
N GLU A 623 -1.81 18.68 5.05
CA GLU A 623 -1.01 18.52 3.84
C GLU A 623 -1.63 17.39 3.03
N VAL A 624 -1.80 17.58 1.73
CA VAL A 624 -2.58 16.67 0.88
C VAL A 624 -2.02 16.50 -0.52
N LYS A 625 -2.40 15.38 -1.15
CA LYS A 625 -2.36 15.16 -2.60
C LYS A 625 -3.78 15.10 -3.17
N ASP A 626 -4.04 15.85 -4.24
CA ASP A 626 -5.28 15.78 -5.02
C ASP A 626 -5.37 14.43 -5.77
N VAL A 627 -6.46 13.67 -5.53
CA VAL A 627 -6.71 12.35 -6.13
C VAL A 627 -7.94 12.34 -7.04
N ASN A 628 -8.26 13.46 -7.67
CA ASN A 628 -9.33 13.57 -8.66
C ASN A 628 -8.74 13.34 -10.07
N HIS A 629 -8.41 12.07 -10.38
CA HIS A 629 -7.63 11.66 -11.55
C HIS A 629 -8.14 12.17 -12.91
N LEU A 630 -9.46 12.35 -13.06
CA LEU A 630 -10.08 12.86 -14.30
C LEU A 630 -10.11 14.39 -14.42
N SER A 631 -9.45 15.12 -13.50
CA SER A 631 -9.47 16.58 -13.45
C SER A 631 -8.10 17.19 -13.70
N ARG A 632 -8.05 18.44 -14.18
CA ARG A 632 -6.81 19.19 -14.42
C ARG A 632 -5.98 19.48 -13.15
N THR A 633 -6.53 19.23 -11.96
CA THR A 633 -5.83 19.42 -10.68
C THR A 633 -5.28 18.13 -10.11
N ALA A 634 -5.45 16.99 -10.80
CA ALA A 634 -4.95 15.70 -10.38
C ALA A 634 -3.47 15.77 -9.96
N ASN A 635 -3.12 15.05 -8.90
CA ASN A 635 -1.77 14.95 -8.33
C ASN A 635 -1.17 16.23 -7.74
N LYS A 636 -1.83 17.39 -7.81
CA LYS A 636 -1.35 18.60 -7.12
C LYS A 636 -1.22 18.36 -5.61
N ARG A 637 -0.13 18.86 -5.04
CA ARG A 637 0.16 18.80 -3.61
C ARG A 637 0.07 20.17 -2.96
N GLY A 638 -0.23 20.21 -1.67
CA GLY A 638 -0.27 21.45 -0.90
C GLY A 638 -1.12 21.30 0.35
N TYR A 639 -1.62 22.42 0.86
CA TYR A 639 -2.35 22.49 2.12
C TYR A 639 -3.82 22.86 1.91
N ILE A 640 -4.69 22.16 2.63
CA ILE A 640 -6.12 22.48 2.75
C ILE A 640 -6.55 22.57 4.21
N THR A 641 -7.71 23.18 4.45
CA THR A 641 -8.21 23.33 5.82
C THR A 641 -8.55 21.97 6.43
N ALA A 642 -8.20 21.74 7.69
CA ALA A 642 -8.63 20.57 8.43
C ALA A 642 -9.96 20.79 9.18
N ARG A 643 -10.63 21.94 8.99
CA ARG A 643 -11.88 22.25 9.67
C ARG A 643 -12.98 21.28 9.25
N TRP A 644 -13.59 20.61 10.22
CA TRP A 644 -14.64 19.61 10.01
C TRP A 644 -15.86 20.11 9.22
N SER A 645 -16.13 21.42 9.26
CA SER A 645 -17.21 22.07 8.51
C SER A 645 -16.90 22.28 7.02
N TYR A 646 -15.63 22.13 6.62
CA TYR A 646 -15.15 22.29 5.25
C TYR A 646 -14.69 20.96 4.65
N VAL A 647 -14.09 20.07 5.44
CA VAL A 647 -13.49 18.83 4.97
C VAL A 647 -13.90 17.68 5.88
N ARG A 648 -14.21 16.52 5.30
CA ARG A 648 -14.58 15.31 6.05
C ARG A 648 -13.94 14.05 5.48
N PRO A 649 -13.72 13.01 6.31
CA PRO A 649 -13.35 11.69 5.82
C PRO A 649 -14.35 11.12 4.81
N VAL A 650 -13.84 10.52 3.74
CA VAL A 650 -14.63 9.90 2.68
C VAL A 650 -15.44 8.72 3.18
N TYR A 651 -14.92 7.95 4.15
CA TYR A 651 -15.53 6.70 4.61
C TYR A 651 -16.31 6.88 5.92
N TYR A 652 -17.49 6.27 6.01
CA TYR A 652 -18.28 6.28 7.26
C TYR A 652 -17.53 5.57 8.39
N SER A 653 -17.53 6.16 9.60
CA SER A 653 -16.87 5.59 10.79
C SER A 653 -17.82 4.92 11.77
N LYS A 654 -19.14 5.11 11.61
CA LYS A 654 -20.18 4.52 12.47
C LYS A 654 -21.13 3.67 11.63
N LYS A 655 -21.52 2.50 12.17
CA LYS A 655 -22.56 1.64 11.58
C LYS A 655 -23.87 2.41 11.42
N ARG A 656 -24.62 2.05 10.38
CA ARG A 656 -25.99 2.50 10.11
C ARG A 656 -26.81 1.29 9.68
N THR A 657 -28.11 1.30 9.94
CA THR A 657 -28.99 0.15 9.63
C THR A 657 -29.46 0.14 8.18
N ARG A 658 -29.51 1.32 7.54
CA ARG A 658 -29.91 1.48 6.13
C ARG A 658 -29.02 2.49 5.42
N VAL A 659 -28.65 2.17 4.18
CA VAL A 659 -27.96 3.10 3.27
C VAL A 659 -28.60 3.03 1.88
N THR A 660 -28.66 4.15 1.18
CA THR A 660 -29.12 4.23 -0.21
C THR A 660 -27.94 4.43 -1.14
N VAL A 661 -27.90 3.71 -2.26
CA VAL A 661 -26.92 3.90 -3.32
C VAL A 661 -27.19 5.22 -4.04
N ILE A 662 -26.19 6.11 -4.08
CA ILE A 662 -26.32 7.43 -4.70
C ILE A 662 -25.47 7.61 -5.95
N ASN A 663 -24.51 6.71 -6.21
CA ASN A 663 -23.67 6.74 -7.40
C ASN A 663 -24.56 6.57 -8.66
N PRO A 664 -24.52 7.48 -9.65
CA PRO A 664 -25.27 7.34 -10.90
C PRO A 664 -24.97 6.03 -11.65
N ARG A 665 -23.73 5.53 -11.52
CA ARG A 665 -23.28 4.24 -12.08
C ARG A 665 -23.63 3.02 -11.22
N GLY A 666 -24.23 3.20 -10.05
CA GLY A 666 -24.49 2.14 -9.09
C GLY A 666 -23.24 1.72 -8.29
N ILE A 667 -23.36 0.67 -7.48
CA ILE A 667 -22.24 0.05 -6.76
C ILE A 667 -22.36 -1.47 -6.80
N TYR A 668 -21.23 -2.17 -6.91
CA TYR A 668 -21.22 -3.63 -6.81
C TYR A 668 -21.25 -4.09 -5.36
N VAL A 669 -21.83 -5.28 -5.15
CA VAL A 669 -21.72 -6.06 -3.91
C VAL A 669 -20.57 -7.05 -4.02
N TYR A 670 -19.96 -7.41 -2.89
CA TYR A 670 -18.77 -8.27 -2.86
C TYR A 670 -18.88 -9.34 -1.78
N SER A 671 -18.33 -10.52 -2.02
CA SER A 671 -18.34 -11.59 -1.01
C SER A 671 -17.31 -11.36 0.10
N ARG A 672 -16.23 -10.61 -0.15
CA ARG A 672 -15.14 -10.39 0.82
C ARG A 672 -15.02 -8.92 1.25
N LYS A 673 -14.53 -8.69 2.49
CA LYS A 673 -14.38 -7.34 3.09
C LYS A 673 -13.37 -6.44 2.36
N ASN A 674 -12.43 -7.03 1.63
CA ASN A 674 -11.48 -6.30 0.76
C ASN A 674 -12.09 -5.89 -0.59
N LEU A 675 -13.41 -6.13 -0.80
CA LEU A 675 -14.14 -5.87 -2.04
C LEU A 675 -13.64 -6.69 -3.24
N THR A 676 -13.28 -7.95 -2.99
CA THR A 676 -13.03 -8.97 -4.04
C THR A 676 -14.23 -9.90 -4.18
N GLN A 677 -14.24 -10.71 -5.25
CA GLN A 677 -15.37 -11.58 -5.63
C GLN A 677 -16.65 -10.76 -5.84
N ARG A 678 -16.63 -9.99 -6.93
CA ARG A 678 -17.71 -9.09 -7.35
C ARG A 678 -18.99 -9.89 -7.63
N GLY A 679 -20.11 -9.43 -7.08
CA GLY A 679 -21.45 -9.93 -7.34
C GLY A 679 -22.30 -8.91 -8.12
N GLN A 680 -23.61 -8.92 -7.86
CA GLN A 680 -24.57 -8.04 -8.56
C GLN A 680 -24.33 -6.53 -8.34
N LEU A 681 -24.79 -5.73 -9.32
CA LEU A 681 -24.81 -4.28 -9.26
C LEU A 681 -26.08 -3.78 -8.57
N TYR A 682 -25.95 -2.96 -7.54
CA TYR A 682 -27.03 -2.16 -6.97
C TYR A 682 -27.10 -0.80 -7.67
N ARG A 683 -28.23 -0.53 -8.33
CA ARG A 683 -28.46 0.71 -9.08
C ARG A 683 -28.70 1.91 -8.14
N GLN A 684 -28.57 3.12 -8.67
CA GLN A 684 -28.88 4.34 -7.92
C GLN A 684 -30.32 4.27 -7.36
N GLY A 685 -30.50 4.63 -6.09
CA GLY A 685 -31.79 4.52 -5.39
C GLY A 685 -32.02 3.20 -4.67
N THR A 686 -31.19 2.17 -4.87
CA THR A 686 -31.32 0.93 -4.10
C THR A 686 -31.06 1.17 -2.61
N ILE A 687 -32.01 0.75 -1.76
CA ILE A 687 -31.91 0.82 -0.30
C ILE A 687 -31.38 -0.51 0.22
N LEU A 688 -30.22 -0.47 0.88
CA LEU A 688 -29.52 -1.63 1.41
C LEU A 688 -29.67 -1.71 2.93
N LYS A 689 -29.98 -2.92 3.43
CA LYS A 689 -30.01 -3.23 4.86
C LYS A 689 -28.60 -3.64 5.32
N VAL A 690 -28.12 -3.02 6.39
CA VAL A 690 -26.75 -3.15 6.86
C VAL A 690 -26.73 -3.74 8.27
N ASN A 691 -25.98 -4.82 8.45
CA ASN A 691 -25.78 -5.49 9.73
C ASN A 691 -24.46 -5.08 10.41
N GLY A 692 -23.47 -4.60 9.67
CA GLY A 692 -22.17 -4.24 10.25
C GLY A 692 -21.45 -3.14 9.49
N LEU A 693 -20.46 -2.54 10.15
CA LEU A 693 -19.42 -1.75 9.50
C LEU A 693 -18.09 -2.44 9.81
N VAL A 694 -17.34 -2.79 8.78
CA VAL A 694 -16.02 -3.43 8.92
C VAL A 694 -14.94 -2.52 8.37
N THR A 695 -13.79 -2.54 9.02
CA THR A 695 -12.60 -1.81 8.58
C THR A 695 -11.71 -2.73 7.75
N HIS A 696 -11.10 -2.18 6.71
CA HIS A 696 -10.04 -2.83 5.95
C HIS A 696 -9.06 -1.73 5.54
N ASN A 697 -7.87 -1.75 6.14
CA ASN A 697 -6.90 -0.65 6.14
C ASN A 697 -7.56 0.66 6.59
N LEU A 698 -7.34 1.79 5.90
CA LEU A 698 -7.88 3.11 6.26
C LEU A 698 -9.30 3.38 5.76
N THR A 699 -10.00 2.34 5.32
CA THR A 699 -11.30 2.45 4.64
C THR A 699 -12.33 1.52 5.29
N THR A 700 -13.62 1.79 5.12
CA THR A 700 -14.69 1.02 5.77
C THR A 700 -15.73 0.51 4.78
N ARG A 701 -16.29 -0.67 5.06
CA ARG A 701 -17.29 -1.37 4.24
C ARG A 701 -18.53 -1.62 5.07
N PHE A 702 -19.71 -1.49 4.47
CA PHE A 702 -20.94 -1.97 5.10
C PHE A 702 -21.09 -3.46 4.84
N LYS A 703 -21.22 -4.25 5.92
CA LYS A 703 -21.64 -5.65 5.86
C LYS A 703 -23.16 -5.67 5.79
N LEU A 704 -23.70 -6.16 4.68
CA LEU A 704 -25.12 -6.30 4.43
C LEU A 704 -25.71 -7.45 5.26
N THR A 705 -27.03 -7.51 5.39
CA THR A 705 -27.71 -8.57 6.14
C THR A 705 -27.51 -9.96 5.54
N ASN A 706 -27.22 -10.05 4.24
CA ASN A 706 -26.88 -11.31 3.56
C ASN A 706 -25.39 -11.68 3.65
N GLY A 707 -24.64 -11.08 4.59
CA GLY A 707 -23.23 -11.38 4.81
C GLY A 707 -22.25 -10.73 3.83
N LYS A 708 -22.72 -10.20 2.69
CA LYS A 708 -21.89 -9.56 1.67
C LYS A 708 -21.49 -8.13 2.04
N TYR A 709 -20.59 -7.52 1.26
CA TYR A 709 -19.99 -6.23 1.55
C TYR A 709 -20.23 -5.22 0.43
N VAL A 710 -20.45 -3.95 0.80
CA VAL A 710 -20.43 -2.80 -0.12
C VAL A 710 -19.56 -1.69 0.46
N THR A 711 -19.05 -0.81 -0.39
CA THR A 711 -18.28 0.36 0.03
C THR A 711 -19.06 1.25 1.01
N ALA A 712 -18.39 1.76 2.06
CA ALA A 712 -18.95 2.81 2.92
C ALA A 712 -18.48 4.21 2.52
N ASN A 713 -18.04 4.39 1.27
CA ASN A 713 -17.67 5.67 0.70
C ASN A 713 -18.89 6.61 0.60
N ARG A 714 -18.82 7.75 1.28
CA ARG A 714 -19.88 8.78 1.35
C ARG A 714 -20.28 9.37 0.01
N LYS A 715 -19.44 9.29 -1.03
CA LYS A 715 -19.77 9.75 -2.39
C LYS A 715 -20.58 8.71 -3.16
N LEU A 716 -20.57 7.45 -2.74
CA LEU A 716 -21.22 6.33 -3.44
C LEU A 716 -22.50 5.86 -2.74
N VAL A 717 -22.56 6.02 -1.41
CA VAL A 717 -23.73 5.71 -0.59
C VAL A 717 -24.09 6.85 0.37
N MET A 718 -25.37 6.93 0.72
CA MET A 718 -25.92 7.90 1.67
C MET A 718 -26.72 7.19 2.76
N ILE A 719 -26.62 7.68 3.99
CA ILE A 719 -27.33 7.08 5.14
C ILE A 719 -28.84 7.26 4.98
N GLY A 720 -29.58 6.26 5.43
CA GLY A 720 -31.03 6.29 5.47
C GLY A 720 -31.66 5.98 4.13
N LYS A 721 -32.98 6.12 4.08
CA LYS A 721 -33.78 6.00 2.86
C LYS A 721 -33.73 7.33 2.11
N GLN A 722 -33.32 7.31 0.84
CA GLN A 722 -33.40 8.46 -0.05
C GLN A 722 -34.49 8.20 -1.09
N HIS A 723 -35.38 9.17 -1.29
CA HIS A 723 -36.45 9.09 -2.27
C HIS A 723 -36.07 9.88 -3.51
N TYR A 724 -36.22 9.27 -4.68
CA TYR A 724 -35.95 9.88 -5.97
C TYR A 724 -37.22 9.88 -6.82
N ALA A 725 -37.38 10.93 -7.62
CA ALA A 725 -38.46 11.00 -8.60
C ALA A 725 -38.32 9.87 -9.62
N ARG A 726 -39.45 9.23 -9.95
CA ARG A 726 -39.51 8.16 -10.96
C ARG A 726 -39.82 8.69 -12.34
N TYR A 727 -40.54 9.81 -12.41
CA TYR A 727 -40.98 10.41 -13.65
C TYR A 727 -40.74 11.92 -13.68
N VAL A 728 -40.58 12.46 -14.88
CA VAL A 728 -40.43 13.89 -15.13
C VAL A 728 -41.30 14.32 -16.31
N LYS A 729 -42.10 15.36 -16.10
CA LYS A 729 -43.00 15.98 -17.10
C LYS A 729 -42.39 17.29 -17.61
N THR A 730 -42.42 17.51 -18.92
CA THR A 730 -41.94 18.77 -19.53
C THR A 730 -42.94 19.91 -19.31
N ARG A 731 -42.46 21.06 -18.83
CA ARG A 731 -43.24 22.31 -18.65
C ARG A 731 -43.16 23.23 -19.87
N ARG A 732 -42.10 23.09 -20.66
CA ARG A 732 -41.81 23.82 -21.89
C ARG A 732 -41.31 22.85 -22.95
N VAL A 733 -41.20 23.32 -24.19
CA VAL A 733 -40.47 22.57 -25.22
C VAL A 733 -39.01 22.47 -24.81
N ILE A 734 -38.46 21.24 -24.80
CA ILE A 734 -37.05 20.97 -24.44
C ILE A 734 -36.38 20.14 -25.54
N SER A 735 -35.08 19.89 -25.41
CA SER A 735 -34.36 18.91 -26.22
C SER A 735 -33.83 17.77 -25.36
N THR A 736 -33.68 16.58 -25.96
CA THR A 736 -32.88 15.48 -25.41
C THR A 736 -31.45 15.56 -25.92
N TYR A 737 -30.52 14.96 -25.18
CA TYR A 737 -29.09 15.05 -25.45
C TYR A 737 -28.39 13.72 -25.23
N ARG A 738 -27.32 13.46 -25.99
CA ARG A 738 -26.53 12.23 -25.87
C ARG A 738 -25.70 12.18 -24.57
N ASN A 739 -25.28 13.34 -24.05
CA ASN A 739 -24.38 13.44 -22.90
C ASN A 739 -24.97 14.28 -21.75
N VAL A 740 -24.41 14.09 -20.55
CA VAL A 740 -24.85 14.76 -19.32
C VAL A 740 -24.62 16.28 -19.34
N ASP A 741 -23.65 16.76 -20.12
CA ASP A 741 -23.39 18.19 -20.28
C ASP A 741 -24.39 18.91 -21.18
N LEU A 742 -25.28 18.16 -21.85
CA LEU A 742 -26.27 18.68 -22.79
C LEU A 742 -25.63 19.46 -23.96
N THR A 743 -24.47 19.01 -24.45
CA THR A 743 -23.77 19.65 -25.57
C THR A 743 -24.02 18.95 -26.91
N LYS A 744 -24.51 17.71 -26.88
CA LYS A 744 -24.82 16.92 -28.09
C LYS A 744 -26.33 16.71 -28.19
N ARG A 745 -27.02 17.66 -28.83
CA ARG A 745 -28.48 17.65 -29.01
C ARG A 745 -28.91 16.47 -29.88
N LEU A 746 -30.03 15.82 -29.52
CA LEU A 746 -30.64 14.74 -30.28
C LEU A 746 -31.96 15.21 -30.91
N LYS A 747 -33.06 15.23 -30.15
CA LYS A 747 -34.39 15.64 -30.66
C LYS A 747 -35.10 16.62 -29.74
N ARG A 748 -36.01 17.42 -30.31
CA ARG A 748 -36.92 18.29 -29.56
C ARG A 748 -38.12 17.50 -29.03
N ILE A 749 -38.64 17.92 -27.87
CA ILE A 749 -39.78 17.31 -27.18
C ILE A 749 -40.75 18.42 -26.80
N SER A 750 -42.03 18.24 -27.14
CA SER A 750 -43.12 19.17 -26.81
C SER A 750 -43.35 19.31 -25.29
N LYS A 751 -44.09 20.35 -24.92
CA LYS A 751 -44.59 20.55 -23.55
C LYS A 751 -45.56 19.42 -23.19
N GLY A 752 -45.54 18.97 -21.93
CA GLY A 752 -46.48 18.00 -21.37
C GLY A 752 -46.01 16.54 -21.43
N HIS A 753 -44.94 16.23 -22.16
CA HIS A 753 -44.43 14.87 -22.30
C HIS A 753 -43.86 14.34 -20.98
N ILE A 754 -44.09 13.06 -20.67
CA ILE A 754 -43.64 12.42 -19.43
C ILE A 754 -42.58 11.38 -19.75
N PHE A 755 -41.45 11.44 -19.04
CA PHE A 755 -40.36 10.48 -19.15
C PHE A 755 -40.19 9.69 -17.86
N ARG A 756 -39.88 8.40 -17.99
CA ARG A 756 -39.30 7.61 -16.90
C ARG A 756 -37.86 8.05 -16.65
N ILE A 757 -37.53 8.37 -15.41
CA ILE A 757 -36.17 8.66 -14.98
C ILE A 757 -35.48 7.31 -14.72
N LEU A 758 -34.43 7.02 -15.49
CA LEU A 758 -33.62 5.81 -15.32
C LEU A 758 -32.63 5.97 -14.16
N ASN A 759 -31.97 7.12 -14.11
CA ASN A 759 -31.13 7.60 -13.02
C ASN A 759 -30.96 9.13 -13.15
N PHE A 760 -30.20 9.74 -12.26
CA PHE A 760 -29.80 11.14 -12.38
C PHE A 760 -28.31 11.32 -12.15
N ASP A 761 -27.77 12.35 -12.79
CA ASP A 761 -26.36 12.70 -12.76
C ASP A 761 -26.21 14.24 -12.80
N TYR A 762 -24.98 14.75 -12.82
CA TYR A 762 -24.65 16.16 -12.79
C TYR A 762 -23.71 16.52 -13.94
N SER A 763 -23.93 17.66 -14.57
CA SER A 763 -23.02 18.20 -15.58
C SER A 763 -21.65 18.56 -14.99
N SER A 764 -20.65 18.74 -15.85
CA SER A 764 -19.30 19.23 -15.52
C SER A 764 -18.63 18.40 -14.42
N GLN A 765 -18.79 17.08 -14.46
CA GLN A 765 -18.41 16.13 -13.42
C GLN A 765 -16.98 16.33 -12.90
N HIS A 766 -16.03 16.52 -13.83
CA HIS A 766 -14.60 16.58 -13.54
C HIS A 766 -14.01 18.01 -13.55
N GLN A 767 -14.84 19.04 -13.72
CA GLN A 767 -14.40 20.43 -13.65
C GLN A 767 -14.50 20.95 -12.22
N MET A 768 -13.36 21.13 -11.56
CA MET A 768 -13.28 21.54 -10.14
C MET A 768 -13.73 22.96 -9.88
N THR A 769 -13.81 23.80 -10.92
CA THR A 769 -14.26 25.19 -10.83
C THR A 769 -15.76 25.36 -11.15
N LYS A 770 -16.45 24.30 -11.62
CA LYS A 770 -17.89 24.34 -11.95
C LYS A 770 -18.71 23.44 -11.03
N HIS A 771 -19.82 23.95 -10.50
CA HIS A 771 -20.67 23.20 -9.55
C HIS A 771 -21.17 21.89 -10.17
N GLY A 772 -21.81 21.97 -11.33
CA GLY A 772 -22.48 20.84 -11.99
C GLY A 772 -23.97 20.83 -11.70
N LEU A 773 -24.77 20.76 -12.75
CA LEU A 773 -26.22 20.91 -12.69
C LEU A 773 -26.89 19.53 -12.83
N LEU A 774 -27.93 19.27 -12.04
CA LEU A 774 -28.67 18.01 -12.08
C LEU A 774 -29.26 17.75 -13.47
N ARG A 775 -29.22 16.49 -13.90
CA ARG A 775 -29.73 15.97 -15.17
C ARG A 775 -30.42 14.65 -14.94
N TYR A 776 -31.53 14.44 -15.62
CA TYR A 776 -32.20 13.15 -15.64
C TYR A 776 -31.73 12.37 -16.85
N ARG A 777 -31.31 11.13 -16.63
CA ARG A 777 -31.16 10.15 -17.71
C ARG A 777 -32.53 9.55 -17.96
N ILE A 778 -32.92 9.57 -19.21
CA ILE A 778 -34.16 8.97 -19.71
C ILE A 778 -33.77 7.93 -20.76
N ASP A 779 -34.77 7.21 -21.26
CA ASP A 779 -34.53 6.38 -22.42
C ASP A 779 -34.12 7.24 -23.63
N GLY A 780 -33.06 6.82 -24.34
CA GLY A 780 -32.50 7.57 -25.46
C GLY A 780 -31.69 8.84 -25.12
N GLY A 781 -31.36 9.13 -23.85
CA GLY A 781 -30.39 10.18 -23.52
C GLY A 781 -30.62 10.93 -22.20
N TYR A 782 -30.31 12.22 -22.20
CA TYR A 782 -30.39 13.12 -21.05
C TYR A 782 -31.30 14.31 -21.31
N VAL A 783 -31.97 14.78 -20.26
CA VAL A 783 -32.75 16.01 -20.23
C VAL A 783 -32.36 16.89 -19.04
N THR A 784 -32.66 18.19 -19.15
CA THR A 784 -32.49 19.12 -18.04
C THR A 784 -33.37 18.74 -16.85
N ALA A 785 -32.85 18.84 -15.62
CA ALA A 785 -33.63 18.74 -14.39
C ALA A 785 -34.05 20.12 -13.85
N ASN A 786 -33.89 21.19 -14.64
CA ASN A 786 -34.21 22.54 -14.21
C ASN A 786 -35.75 22.72 -14.06
N PRO A 787 -36.25 23.11 -12.88
CA PRO A 787 -37.69 23.19 -12.60
C PRO A 787 -38.45 24.19 -13.48
N LYS A 788 -37.77 25.13 -14.16
CA LYS A 788 -38.38 26.02 -15.15
C LYS A 788 -38.84 25.28 -16.42
N TYR A 789 -38.20 24.16 -16.74
CA TYR A 789 -38.41 23.39 -17.96
C TYR A 789 -39.09 22.05 -17.73
N VAL A 790 -38.97 21.49 -16.52
CA VAL A 790 -39.54 20.19 -16.17
C VAL A 790 -40.09 20.18 -14.74
N ILE A 791 -40.97 19.24 -14.42
CA ILE A 791 -41.44 18.95 -13.05
C ILE A 791 -41.45 17.45 -12.82
N THR A 792 -41.00 17.02 -11.64
CA THR A 792 -41.10 15.62 -11.22
C THR A 792 -42.55 15.26 -10.91
N VAL A 793 -43.00 14.10 -11.40
CA VAL A 793 -44.34 13.55 -11.11
C VAL A 793 -44.18 12.20 -10.41
N LYS A 794 -45.20 11.81 -9.63
CA LYS A 794 -45.18 10.58 -8.83
C LYS A 794 -45.20 9.35 -9.72
#